data_AF-A0A212EHB7-F1
#
_entry.id   AF-A0A212EHB7-F1
#
_cell.length_a   1.000
_cell.length_b   1.000
_cell.length_c   1.000
_cell.angle_alpha   90.00
_cell.angle_beta   90.00
_cell.angle_gamma   90.00
#
_symmetry.space_group_name_H-M   'P 1'
#
loop_
_entity.id
_entity.type
_entity.pdbx_description
1 polymer ?
#
loop_
_entity_poly.entity_id
_entity_poly.type
_entity_poly.pdbx_seq_one_letter_code
_entity_poly.pdbx_strand_id
1 'polypeptide(L)'
;MSQLLKNVWRNVLRGSQVNNVSMRSTSLSSVSEIVRARNVDTIMLSIKTAPSTAAVLAAVQAHLTSMTHRHMLQALRTLFELHKANKYDDPDTIVKDPTFSILCQNFKKHARALEVGETIEALKVLSYLKVPADSMIVQTMLQLIRCNINLLNTQQIMFLDFLLSQMEGKNHLVDALKLALPLAFQIHLPNEIDSKDLPLLKDMLNYCCSHDLPHSLINDQNINPQIAKSIIWALCQVNCTEKEFPTRVQLLHICCDILSQSIDKLSYDDVLRTAARLKGRILEKHPEYYHQQLMDTIANYVITNDIDFEKGLLIARVLSRIAHTHLGLVEFLCLKAATDPETLSNARTNILFGFVNCLANSNFTPAQDQWDEIKRQISSNPVLKATNANLPWTKFCLELASLGFYDDRLLERVFSKDFLREFLSRENNTLDYLQLLTLYEAVHTFHSNEYKLPDDILQKAKDAYPTHASTSRLMDYLARGLGGPEYSAKDVVLPNGIIADIVVCLKSGVPVKMPEKISESKVPLIELKLPHGGIVICVMNFSQGCFSMNSNRLRSPFRLILDILEKQGYATVAFNVNEWLRTPAHERTPYIMREIGYLDGKYGFVTWSLGKPVVSVTDNNEDIPEVHVARATYTNEINSTGWAFLELHTHPDVPDERQAYAAGFLEGFLTRDLIWMHWENVLKGYCYNKTEVCGLIEDYVNKNEDYIVSMVEAKRNDPYWYQIKLYYIQLEGLSVGYNEATSNPYQWLTVRDILWINMLGDLDDLAFALSLPPETPEALLFGERCSGLVKLLPDWSDLYTSQVTWNSYQSMLRFHKMYVLHYGMSPIDRTLIPGWKMSFSSYPAFVQSTDDFYIISSGLVSAETTIGNSNRTLYENVHPQGQILEFVRAMVANRLARSGRQWVELFRKHNSGTYNNQWYIVDYKKFKPRSGSELGSVQPGLLWVLEQLPGYTEAADLSEHLKNTTYFPSYNIAYFPRVFNMSGGNQRIATFGDWFAYDTNPRAKMFKQKQAGVVSMETMFSVLRYNDYLHDPLARCPCVPPYSACNAIAARNDLNPANGSYPFRALGHRSHGATDAKMTSYNLHKTFRFLAVSGPPHNLTRGIPPFQWSKFDLGAHISHAGHPDLWMFSPILHYWEWG
;
A
#
# COMPACT_ATOMS: atom_id res chain seq x y z
N MET A 1 59.31 6.85 8.85
CA MET A 1 58.04 6.11 8.88
C MET A 1 58.21 4.58 8.88
N SER A 2 58.97 3.97 7.95
CA SER A 2 59.11 2.49 7.89
C SER A 2 59.88 1.84 9.06
N GLN A 3 60.77 2.56 9.73
CA GLN A 3 61.46 2.09 10.95
C GLN A 3 60.60 2.18 12.22
N LEU A 4 59.61 3.07 12.26
CA LEU A 4 58.68 3.20 13.39
C LEU A 4 57.65 2.05 13.38
N LEU A 5 57.14 1.73 12.19
CA LEU A 5 56.22 0.60 11.95
C LEU A 5 56.90 -0.77 12.20
N LYS A 6 58.21 -0.90 11.91
CA LYS A 6 58.97 -2.14 12.16
C LYS A 6 59.18 -2.47 13.65
N ASN A 7 59.20 -1.47 14.53
CA ASN A 7 59.38 -1.70 15.97
C ASN A 7 58.05 -2.06 16.68
N VAL A 8 56.91 -1.55 16.18
CA VAL A 8 55.58 -1.95 16.66
C VAL A 8 55.28 -3.40 16.26
N TRP A 9 55.63 -3.82 15.04
CA TRP A 9 55.42 -5.19 14.56
C TRP A 9 56.30 -6.25 15.25
N ARG A 10 57.51 -5.92 15.72
CA ARG A 10 58.42 -6.89 16.38
C ARG A 10 58.03 -7.24 17.80
N ASN A 11 57.31 -6.38 18.50
CA ASN A 11 56.89 -6.63 19.89
C ASN A 11 55.57 -7.41 19.99
N VAL A 12 54.80 -7.49 18.91
CA VAL A 12 53.52 -8.24 18.85
C VAL A 12 53.72 -9.76 18.68
N LEU A 13 54.86 -10.21 18.12
CA LEU A 13 55.12 -11.63 17.85
C LEU A 13 55.77 -12.42 19.00
N ARG A 14 56.02 -11.80 20.16
CA ARG A 14 56.50 -12.50 21.36
C ARG A 14 55.42 -12.51 22.43
N GLY A 15 54.42 -13.35 22.22
CA GLY A 15 53.42 -13.66 23.24
C GLY A 15 54.06 -14.39 24.42
N SER A 16 53.67 -14.00 25.64
CA SER A 16 53.62 -14.93 26.76
C SER A 16 52.31 -14.71 27.51
N GLN A 17 51.65 -15.83 27.76
CA GLN A 17 50.33 -15.97 28.36
C GLN A 17 50.21 -15.19 29.67
N VAL A 18 49.12 -14.43 29.85
CA VAL A 18 48.73 -13.90 31.15
C VAL A 18 47.33 -14.42 31.47
N ASN A 19 47.27 -15.16 32.57
CA ASN A 19 46.10 -15.79 33.15
C ASN A 19 44.97 -14.79 33.46
N ASN A 20 43.74 -15.28 33.32
CA ASN A 20 42.50 -14.69 33.80
C ASN A 20 42.63 -14.20 35.26
N VAL A 21 42.57 -12.89 35.47
CA VAL A 21 42.14 -12.29 36.73
C VAL A 21 41.12 -11.20 36.41
N SER A 22 39.89 -11.46 36.85
CA SER A 22 38.77 -10.52 36.89
C SER A 22 39.15 -9.24 37.65
N MET A 23 39.15 -8.09 36.97
CA MET A 23 39.13 -6.78 37.63
C MET A 23 37.76 -6.15 37.44
N ARG A 24 37.02 -6.07 38.55
CA ARG A 24 35.74 -5.36 38.68
C ARG A 24 35.94 -3.87 38.41
N SER A 25 35.01 -3.30 37.65
CA SER A 25 34.77 -1.87 37.57
C SER A 25 34.53 -1.29 38.97
N THR A 26 35.28 -0.25 39.32
CA THR A 26 34.99 0.56 40.50
C THR A 26 34.43 1.89 40.04
N SER A 27 33.15 2.08 40.35
CA SER A 27 32.43 3.34 40.30
C SER A 27 33.15 4.41 41.12
N LEU A 28 33.32 5.60 40.55
CA LEU A 28 33.71 6.82 41.26
C LEU A 28 32.56 7.25 42.18
N SER A 29 32.46 6.62 43.35
CA SER A 29 31.69 7.11 44.48
C SER A 29 32.35 6.69 45.79
N SER A 30 32.73 7.70 46.58
CA SER A 30 33.10 7.67 48.00
C SER A 30 34.11 6.60 48.46
N VAL A 31 35.33 7.03 48.80
CA VAL A 31 36.20 6.26 49.70
C VAL A 31 36.45 7.10 50.95
N SER A 32 35.72 6.76 52.00
CA SER A 32 36.13 6.91 53.39
C SER A 32 37.42 6.11 53.61
N GLU A 33 38.54 6.78 53.87
CA GLU A 33 39.79 6.13 54.25
C GLU A 33 39.70 5.58 55.68
N ILE A 34 39.89 4.26 55.77
CA ILE A 34 40.22 3.54 57.00
C ILE A 34 41.60 4.01 57.49
N VAL A 35 41.62 4.38 58.76
CA VAL A 35 42.76 4.87 59.54
C VAL A 35 43.96 3.92 59.44
N ARG A 36 44.99 4.35 58.72
CA ARG A 36 46.39 4.01 59.00
C ARG A 36 47.10 5.32 59.31
N ALA A 37 47.68 5.42 60.49
CA ALA A 37 48.50 6.55 60.92
C ALA A 37 49.63 6.79 59.90
N ARG A 38 49.41 7.76 59.00
CA ARG A 38 50.43 8.36 58.14
C ARG A 38 50.77 9.71 58.76
N ASN A 39 52.07 9.98 58.90
CA ASN A 39 52.56 11.32 59.21
C ASN A 39 51.80 12.35 58.36
N VAL A 40 51.21 13.36 58.99
CA VAL A 40 50.48 14.42 58.30
C VAL A 40 51.46 15.11 57.37
N ASP A 41 51.24 14.96 56.07
CA ASP A 41 52.01 15.67 55.05
C ASP A 41 51.58 17.14 55.07
N THR A 42 52.25 17.91 55.93
CA THR A 42 51.96 19.32 56.17
C THR A 42 52.10 20.16 54.90
N ILE A 43 52.98 19.75 53.98
CA ILE A 43 53.15 20.38 52.67
C ILE A 43 51.90 20.14 51.82
N MET A 44 51.45 18.89 51.69
CA MET A 44 50.24 18.54 50.94
C MET A 44 49.00 19.27 51.48
N LEU A 45 48.86 19.38 52.80
CA LEU A 45 47.76 20.09 53.43
C LEU A 45 47.79 21.59 53.10
N SER A 46 48.97 22.23 53.22
CA SER A 46 49.14 23.65 52.90
C SER A 46 48.77 24.01 51.45
N ILE A 47 49.03 23.10 50.51
CA ILE A 47 48.70 23.26 49.09
C ILE A 47 47.20 23.05 48.84
N LYS A 48 46.56 22.10 49.52
CA LYS A 48 45.13 21.80 49.34
C LYS A 48 44.21 22.86 49.94
N THR A 49 44.62 23.49 51.05
CA THR A 49 43.82 24.48 51.77
C THR A 49 44.13 25.93 51.38
N ALA A 50 45.00 26.15 50.40
CA ALA A 50 45.38 27.48 49.95
C ALA A 50 44.16 28.23 49.37
N PRO A 51 43.83 29.45 49.88
CA PRO A 51 42.61 30.16 49.49
C PRO A 51 42.73 30.93 48.16
N SER A 52 43.93 31.07 47.60
CA SER A 52 44.17 31.81 46.36
C SER A 52 45.36 31.24 45.58
N THR A 53 45.44 31.55 44.29
CA THR A 53 46.55 31.13 43.41
C THR A 53 47.90 31.64 43.93
N ALA A 54 47.94 32.89 44.44
CA ALA A 54 49.11 33.46 45.10
C ALA A 54 49.53 32.69 46.36
N ALA A 55 48.56 32.22 47.17
CA ALA A 55 48.84 31.42 48.36
C ALA A 55 49.41 30.03 48.00
N VAL A 56 48.95 29.43 46.90
CA VAL A 56 49.54 28.18 46.38
C VAL A 56 50.99 28.39 45.97
N LEU A 57 51.28 29.45 45.20
CA LEU A 57 52.65 29.76 44.76
C LEU A 57 53.57 30.10 45.95
N ALA A 58 53.09 30.81 46.96
CA ALA A 58 53.83 31.07 48.18
C ALA A 58 54.16 29.77 48.95
N ALA A 59 53.21 28.83 49.04
CA ALA A 59 53.45 27.52 49.65
C ALA A 59 54.46 26.68 48.86
N VAL A 60 54.40 26.74 47.53
CA VAL A 60 55.38 26.09 46.64
C VAL A 60 56.78 26.68 46.86
N GLN A 61 56.91 28.00 46.93
CA GLN A 61 58.19 28.67 47.15
C GLN A 61 58.80 28.32 48.51
N ALA A 62 57.97 28.22 49.56
CA ALA A 62 58.42 27.91 50.92
C ALA A 62 58.92 26.47 51.08
N HIS A 63 58.42 25.52 50.28
CA HIS A 63 58.68 24.09 50.46
C HIS A 63 59.36 23.40 49.28
N LEU A 64 59.81 24.17 48.27
CA LEU A 64 60.28 23.68 46.97
C LEU A 64 61.30 22.53 47.03
N THR A 65 62.27 22.58 47.95
CA THR A 65 63.34 21.57 48.10
C THR A 65 62.86 20.25 48.70
N SER A 66 61.71 20.26 49.36
CA SER A 66 61.09 19.11 50.05
C SER A 66 59.87 18.55 49.32
N MET A 67 59.45 19.18 48.21
CA MET A 67 58.29 18.77 47.44
C MET A 67 58.56 17.50 46.64
N THR A 68 57.65 16.54 46.73
CA THR A 68 57.60 15.37 45.84
C THR A 68 56.86 15.72 44.54
N HIS A 69 56.92 14.86 43.54
CA HIS A 69 56.11 15.01 42.32
C HIS A 69 54.60 15.07 42.63
N ARG A 70 54.14 14.37 43.67
CA ARG A 70 52.74 14.42 44.12
C ARG A 70 52.36 15.78 44.69
N HIS A 71 53.27 16.44 45.41
CA HIS A 71 53.07 17.81 45.91
C HIS A 71 52.99 18.80 44.75
N MET A 72 53.86 18.66 43.76
CA MET A 72 53.90 19.55 42.60
C MET A 72 52.67 19.37 41.69
N LEU A 73 52.24 18.13 41.45
CA LEU A 73 51.01 17.86 40.71
C LEU A 73 49.79 18.38 41.46
N GLN A 74 49.73 18.21 42.79
CA GLN A 74 48.65 18.78 43.60
C GLN A 74 48.66 20.31 43.57
N ALA A 75 49.82 20.97 43.54
CA ALA A 75 49.89 22.43 43.37
C ALA A 75 49.33 22.87 42.02
N LEU A 76 49.67 22.17 40.93
CA LEU A 76 49.07 22.40 39.61
C LEU A 76 47.54 22.21 39.63
N ARG A 77 47.05 21.15 40.28
CA ARG A 77 45.60 20.91 40.46
C ARG A 77 44.91 22.03 41.21
N THR A 78 45.47 22.47 42.35
CA THR A 78 44.86 23.56 43.12
C THR A 78 44.86 24.88 42.35
N LEU A 79 45.93 25.19 41.61
CA LEU A 79 45.98 26.36 40.72
C LEU A 79 44.86 26.30 39.66
N PHE A 80 44.64 25.12 39.05
CA PHE A 80 43.55 24.90 38.10
C PHE A 80 42.16 25.11 38.72
N GLU A 81 41.88 24.49 39.86
CA GLU A 81 40.56 24.57 40.49
C GLU A 81 40.23 26.00 40.97
N LEU A 82 41.20 26.70 41.56
CA LEU A 82 41.02 28.08 42.00
C LEU A 82 40.80 29.03 40.81
N HIS A 83 41.54 28.83 39.72
CA HIS A 83 41.37 29.64 38.51
C HIS A 83 40.01 29.39 37.82
N LYS A 84 39.61 28.11 37.71
CA LYS A 84 38.31 27.71 37.17
C LYS A 84 37.14 28.27 37.99
N ALA A 85 37.28 28.36 39.32
CA ALA A 85 36.27 28.91 40.20
C ALA A 85 36.11 30.44 40.06
N ASN A 86 37.21 31.17 39.77
CA ASN A 86 37.20 32.64 39.77
C ASN A 86 36.76 33.32 38.47
N LYS A 87 36.55 32.59 37.35
CA LYS A 87 35.99 33.02 36.04
C LYS A 87 36.51 34.31 35.35
N TYR A 88 37.27 35.19 36.03
CA TYR A 88 37.63 36.54 35.58
C TYR A 88 39.14 36.85 35.66
N ASP A 89 39.97 35.96 36.20
CA ASP A 89 41.43 36.14 36.18
C ASP A 89 42.00 35.68 34.83
N ASP A 90 43.00 36.39 34.30
CA ASP A 90 43.70 36.05 33.06
C ASP A 90 44.77 34.96 33.35
N PRO A 91 44.72 33.77 32.69
CA PRO A 91 45.70 32.69 32.89
C PRO A 91 47.17 33.16 32.77
N ASP A 92 47.40 34.18 31.95
CA ASP A 92 48.73 34.79 31.73
C ASP A 92 49.37 35.29 33.02
N THR A 93 48.57 35.70 34.02
CA THR A 93 49.10 36.20 35.30
C THR A 93 49.80 35.10 36.10
N ILE A 94 49.28 33.88 36.06
CA ILE A 94 49.87 32.70 36.72
C ILE A 94 51.09 32.22 35.94
N VAL A 95 50.99 32.18 34.61
CA VAL A 95 52.08 31.69 33.74
C VAL A 95 53.31 32.62 33.77
N LYS A 96 53.11 33.93 33.92
CA LYS A 96 54.19 34.93 34.04
C LYS A 96 54.84 34.98 35.43
N ASP A 97 54.28 34.31 36.44
CA ASP A 97 54.87 34.27 37.78
C ASP A 97 56.17 33.45 37.79
N PRO A 98 57.31 34.01 38.26
CA PRO A 98 58.59 33.29 38.32
C PRO A 98 58.52 31.97 39.10
N THR A 99 57.71 31.92 40.16
CA THR A 99 57.50 30.76 41.01
C THR A 99 56.81 29.63 40.26
N PHE A 100 55.86 29.97 39.38
CA PHE A 100 55.21 28.99 38.51
C PHE A 100 56.20 28.40 37.50
N SER A 101 57.09 29.22 36.92
CA SER A 101 58.17 28.73 36.06
C SER A 101 59.12 27.78 36.79
N ILE A 102 59.50 28.11 38.02
CA ILE A 102 60.35 27.27 38.89
C ILE A 102 59.63 25.96 39.26
N LEU A 103 58.32 26.02 39.56
CA LEU A 103 57.47 24.85 39.81
C LEU A 103 57.47 23.93 38.59
N CYS A 104 57.20 24.45 37.38
CA CYS A 104 57.22 23.67 36.15
C CYS A 104 58.60 23.07 35.85
N GLN A 105 59.69 23.80 36.09
CA GLN A 105 61.05 23.29 35.90
C GLN A 105 61.39 22.13 36.84
N ASN A 106 61.00 22.21 38.12
CA ASN A 106 61.24 21.13 39.07
C ASN A 106 60.30 19.95 38.83
N PHE A 107 59.03 20.20 38.49
CA PHE A 107 58.09 19.16 38.11
C PHE A 107 58.59 18.36 36.89
N LYS A 108 59.17 19.05 35.90
CA LYS A 108 59.83 18.42 34.75
C LYS A 108 60.92 17.42 35.16
N LYS A 109 61.73 17.70 36.19
CA LYS A 109 62.81 16.79 36.64
C LYS A 109 62.25 15.45 37.12
N HIS A 110 61.02 15.43 37.61
CA HIS A 110 60.34 14.23 38.07
C HIS A 110 59.41 13.61 37.03
N ALA A 111 59.40 14.12 35.78
CA ALA A 111 58.46 13.70 34.76
C ALA A 111 58.51 12.18 34.46
N ARG A 112 59.68 11.54 34.60
CA ARG A 112 59.83 10.07 34.41
C ARG A 112 59.14 9.22 35.48
N ALA A 113 58.79 9.81 36.63
CA ALA A 113 58.12 9.12 37.72
C ALA A 113 56.59 9.23 37.65
N LEU A 114 56.06 9.99 36.68
CA LEU A 114 54.62 10.20 36.51
C LEU A 114 53.98 8.98 35.85
N GLU A 115 52.82 8.59 36.37
CA GLU A 115 51.94 7.67 35.68
C GLU A 115 51.25 8.35 34.48
N VAL A 116 50.70 7.55 33.57
CA VAL A 116 50.04 8.06 32.35
C VAL A 116 48.86 8.98 32.71
N GLY A 117 48.03 8.60 33.68
CA GLY A 117 46.92 9.43 34.15
C GLY A 117 47.38 10.77 34.75
N GLU A 118 48.44 10.75 35.55
CA GLU A 118 49.05 11.96 36.14
C GLU A 118 49.64 12.89 35.06
N THR A 119 50.18 12.30 33.99
CA THR A 119 50.72 13.04 32.84
C THR A 119 49.61 13.74 32.04
N ILE A 120 48.49 13.04 31.79
CA ILE A 120 47.31 13.61 31.10
C ILE A 120 46.72 14.73 31.94
N GLU A 121 46.63 14.54 33.25
CA GLU A 121 46.10 15.55 34.14
C GLU A 121 46.99 16.79 34.24
N ALA A 122 48.31 16.61 34.31
CA ALA A 122 49.25 17.72 34.22
C ALA A 122 49.08 18.48 32.88
N LEU A 123 48.93 17.75 31.77
CA LEU A 123 48.72 18.36 30.45
C LEU A 123 47.39 19.13 30.37
N LYS A 124 46.30 18.59 30.94
CA LYS A 124 45.01 19.27 31.06
C LYS A 124 45.15 20.61 31.77
N VAL A 125 45.84 20.62 32.91
CA VAL A 125 46.06 21.84 33.71
C VAL A 125 46.89 22.85 32.92
N LEU A 126 48.01 22.42 32.33
CA LEU A 126 48.90 23.30 31.55
C LEU A 126 48.19 23.88 30.32
N SER A 127 47.37 23.08 29.63
CA SER A 127 46.55 23.52 28.50
C SER A 127 45.49 24.55 28.92
N TYR A 128 44.78 24.29 30.02
CA TYR A 128 43.78 25.21 30.55
C TYR A 128 44.37 26.55 30.99
N LEU A 129 45.57 26.54 31.58
CA LEU A 129 46.32 27.74 31.94
C LEU A 129 46.98 28.42 30.73
N LYS A 130 46.71 27.97 29.49
CA LYS A 130 47.26 28.50 28.24
C LYS A 130 48.79 28.50 28.17
N VAL A 131 49.45 27.53 28.82
CA VAL A 131 50.91 27.37 28.70
C VAL A 131 51.24 26.95 27.26
N PRO A 132 52.14 27.67 26.54
CA PRO A 132 52.42 27.38 25.14
C PRO A 132 52.87 25.94 24.89
N ALA A 133 52.41 25.35 23.78
CA ALA A 133 52.75 23.98 23.38
C ALA A 133 54.26 23.77 23.17
N ASP A 134 54.99 24.83 22.81
CA ASP A 134 56.45 24.82 22.63
C ASP A 134 57.24 24.92 23.94
N SER A 135 56.57 25.14 25.06
CA SER A 135 57.25 25.15 26.36
C SER A 135 57.85 23.77 26.67
N MET A 136 59.05 23.76 27.27
CA MET A 136 59.75 22.51 27.58
C MET A 136 58.94 21.57 28.47
N ILE A 137 58.08 22.09 29.36
CA ILE A 137 57.23 21.26 30.22
C ILE A 137 56.11 20.58 29.42
N VAL A 138 55.41 21.33 28.54
CA VAL A 138 54.36 20.76 27.69
C VAL A 138 54.96 19.77 26.70
N GLN A 139 56.08 20.09 26.06
CA GLN A 139 56.79 19.13 25.20
C GLN A 139 57.23 17.87 25.94
N THR A 140 57.64 17.98 27.21
CA THR A 140 57.99 16.81 28.04
C THR A 140 56.76 15.95 28.32
N MET A 141 55.61 16.55 28.65
CA MET A 141 54.36 15.81 28.87
C MET A 141 53.86 15.15 27.57
N LEU A 142 53.86 15.86 26.44
CA LEU A 142 53.50 15.33 25.12
C LEU A 142 54.43 14.18 24.71
N GLN A 143 55.73 14.29 25.00
CA GLN A 143 56.70 13.23 24.73
C GLN A 143 56.46 11.99 25.60
N LEU A 144 56.07 12.16 26.87
CA LEU A 144 55.72 11.04 27.75
C LEU A 144 54.43 10.35 27.30
N ILE A 145 53.41 11.11 26.87
CA ILE A 145 52.19 10.56 26.26
C ILE A 145 52.54 9.78 25.00
N ARG A 146 53.39 10.33 24.13
CA ARG A 146 53.86 9.64 22.92
C ARG A 146 54.57 8.32 23.24
N CYS A 147 55.43 8.29 24.25
CA CYS A 147 56.15 7.08 24.66
C CYS A 147 55.23 6.02 25.29
N ASN A 148 54.13 6.44 25.91
CA ASN A 148 53.19 5.58 26.61
C ASN A 148 51.83 5.48 25.88
N ILE A 149 51.79 5.76 24.57
CA ILE A 149 50.54 5.84 23.82
C ILE A 149 49.74 4.53 23.85
N ASN A 150 50.43 3.38 23.94
CA ASN A 150 49.82 2.05 24.03
C ASN A 150 49.25 1.71 25.41
N LEU A 151 49.46 2.57 26.42
CA LEU A 151 48.90 2.40 27.77
C LEU A 151 47.65 3.26 27.97
N LEU A 152 47.27 4.06 26.97
CA LEU A 152 46.08 4.89 27.02
C LEU A 152 44.84 4.04 26.77
N ASN A 153 43.79 4.27 27.55
CA ASN A 153 42.47 3.74 27.22
C ASN A 153 41.74 4.67 26.23
N THR A 154 40.68 4.15 25.62
CA THR A 154 39.82 4.82 24.63
C THR A 154 39.26 6.16 25.12
N GLN A 155 38.82 6.26 26.39
CA GLN A 155 38.35 7.52 26.99
C GLN A 155 39.47 8.56 27.08
N GLN A 156 40.66 8.15 27.53
CA GLN A 156 41.83 8.99 27.62
C GLN A 156 42.28 9.48 26.24
N ILE A 157 42.18 8.63 25.21
CA ILE A 157 42.51 8.99 23.83
C ILE A 157 41.56 10.07 23.31
N MET A 158 40.24 9.87 23.43
CA MET A 158 39.24 10.87 23.02
C MET A 158 39.42 12.19 23.76
N PHE A 159 39.69 12.13 25.07
CA PHE A 159 39.93 13.32 25.87
C PHE A 159 41.24 14.04 25.49
N LEU A 160 42.31 13.30 25.20
CA LEU A 160 43.57 13.86 24.74
C LEU A 160 43.44 14.52 23.37
N ASP A 161 42.73 13.88 22.44
CA ASP A 161 42.48 14.46 21.12
C ASP A 161 41.71 15.80 21.24
N PHE A 162 40.68 15.83 22.09
CA PHE A 162 40.01 17.08 22.45
C PHE A 162 41.01 18.11 23.03
N LEU A 163 41.84 17.75 24.01
CA LEU A 163 42.82 18.68 24.58
C LEU A 163 43.83 19.22 23.55
N LEU A 164 44.29 18.38 22.63
CA LEU A 164 45.22 18.76 21.56
C LEU A 164 44.54 19.67 20.52
N SER A 165 43.23 19.52 20.30
CA SER A 165 42.45 20.40 19.42
C SER A 165 42.40 21.85 19.94
N GLN A 166 42.49 22.03 21.26
CA GLN A 166 42.46 23.34 21.93
C GLN A 166 43.82 24.04 21.99
N MET A 167 44.91 23.36 21.61
CA MET A 167 46.26 23.96 21.60
C MET A 167 46.48 24.74 20.31
N GLU A 168 46.68 26.06 20.42
CA GLU A 168 46.97 26.94 19.30
C GLU A 168 48.47 26.94 18.95
N GLY A 169 48.80 26.88 17.66
CA GLY A 169 50.18 26.93 17.13
C GLY A 169 50.62 25.67 16.36
N LYS A 170 51.68 25.79 15.55
CA LYS A 170 52.27 24.66 14.80
C LYS A 170 53.32 23.96 15.66
N ASN A 171 52.94 22.83 16.28
CA ASN A 171 53.85 22.02 17.09
C ASN A 171 53.92 20.59 16.54
N HIS A 172 55.12 20.15 16.15
CA HIS A 172 55.33 18.85 15.53
C HIS A 172 54.92 17.65 16.41
N LEU A 173 54.98 17.76 17.74
CA LEU A 173 54.53 16.70 18.65
C LEU A 173 53.01 16.65 18.75
N VAL A 174 52.34 17.81 18.78
CA VAL A 174 50.87 17.91 18.74
C VAL A 174 50.34 17.32 17.44
N ASP A 175 50.92 17.69 16.30
CA ASP A 175 50.52 17.17 14.99
C ASP A 175 50.77 15.65 14.88
N ALA A 176 51.91 15.17 15.38
CA ALA A 176 52.23 13.75 15.40
C ALA A 176 51.27 12.95 16.30
N LEU A 177 50.85 13.51 17.43
CA LEU A 177 49.88 12.88 18.33
C LEU A 177 48.46 12.91 17.75
N LYS A 178 48.02 14.01 17.11
CA LYS A 178 46.73 14.06 16.40
C LYS A 178 46.62 13.01 15.29
N LEU A 179 47.74 12.64 14.67
CA LEU A 179 47.78 11.53 13.71
C LEU A 179 47.86 10.15 14.38
N ALA A 180 48.53 10.04 15.52
CA ALA A 180 48.76 8.76 16.20
C ALA A 180 47.59 8.33 17.10
N LEU A 181 46.87 9.26 17.71
CA LEU A 181 45.76 8.98 18.64
C LEU A 181 44.60 8.25 17.97
N PRO A 182 44.12 8.62 16.75
CA PRO A 182 43.09 7.83 16.05
C PRO A 182 43.53 6.39 15.77
N LEU A 183 44.80 6.17 15.43
CA LEU A 183 45.35 4.82 15.21
C LEU A 183 45.46 4.02 16.52
N ALA A 184 45.90 4.67 17.60
CA ALA A 184 45.91 4.05 18.92
C ALA A 184 44.49 3.71 19.38
N PHE A 185 43.53 4.61 19.16
CA PHE A 185 42.11 4.37 19.45
C PHE A 185 41.63 3.11 18.73
N GLN A 186 41.90 3.00 17.43
CA GLN A 186 41.53 1.83 16.62
C GLN A 186 42.13 0.51 17.17
N ILE A 187 43.35 0.54 17.70
CA ILE A 187 44.00 -0.65 18.28
C ILE A 187 43.35 -1.06 19.61
N HIS A 188 42.97 -0.10 20.45
CA HIS A 188 42.39 -0.36 21.77
C HIS A 188 40.90 -0.71 21.70
N LEU A 189 40.20 -0.20 20.69
CA LEU A 189 38.74 -0.27 20.55
C LEU A 189 38.14 -1.69 20.65
N PRO A 190 38.68 -2.76 20.03
CA PRO A 190 38.11 -4.11 20.18
C PRO A 190 38.15 -4.66 21.61
N ASN A 191 39.11 -4.21 22.44
CA ASN A 191 39.33 -4.74 23.79
C ASN A 191 38.59 -3.95 24.87
N GLU A 192 38.13 -2.73 24.55
CA GLU A 192 37.54 -1.79 25.52
C GLU A 192 36.07 -1.46 25.24
N ILE A 193 35.44 -2.14 24.27
CA ILE A 193 33.99 -2.03 24.04
C ILE A 193 33.22 -2.68 25.19
N ASP A 194 32.38 -1.87 25.84
CA ASP A 194 31.36 -2.35 26.78
C ASP A 194 29.97 -2.10 26.19
N SER A 195 29.25 -3.19 25.85
CA SER A 195 27.89 -3.12 25.31
C SER A 195 26.85 -2.56 26.30
N LYS A 196 27.21 -2.41 27.58
CA LYS A 196 26.34 -1.89 28.64
C LYS A 196 26.53 -0.39 28.90
N ASP A 197 27.63 0.22 28.46
CA ASP A 197 27.92 1.65 28.66
C ASP A 197 27.54 2.46 27.40
N LEU A 198 26.24 2.76 27.26
CA LEU A 198 25.70 3.47 26.10
C LEU A 198 26.27 4.89 25.89
N PRO A 199 26.48 5.72 26.93
CA PRO A 199 27.16 6.99 26.78
C PRO A 199 28.56 6.85 26.17
N LEU A 200 29.36 5.90 26.66
CA LEU A 200 30.70 5.66 26.15
C LEU A 200 30.68 5.20 24.69
N LEU A 201 29.81 4.25 24.33
CA LEU A 201 29.68 3.77 22.95
C LEU A 201 29.29 4.87 21.97
N LYS A 202 28.38 5.77 22.37
CA LYS A 202 28.00 6.93 21.57
C LYS A 202 29.20 7.85 21.33
N ASP A 203 29.97 8.14 22.36
CA ASP A 203 31.14 9.02 22.25
C ASP A 203 32.25 8.38 21.40
N MET A 204 32.46 7.07 21.56
CA MET A 204 33.37 6.28 20.72
C MET A 204 32.94 6.27 19.25
N LEU A 205 31.66 6.09 18.96
CA LEU A 205 31.14 6.10 17.59
C LEU A 205 31.30 7.48 16.95
N ASN A 206 30.97 8.55 17.69
CA ASN A 206 31.19 9.93 17.25
C ASN A 206 32.67 10.19 16.95
N TYR A 207 33.57 9.66 17.78
CA TYR A 207 35.02 9.76 17.56
C TYR A 207 35.45 9.01 16.29
N CYS A 208 34.97 7.79 16.05
CA CYS A 208 35.21 7.05 14.81
C CYS A 208 34.70 7.81 13.57
N CYS A 209 33.51 8.39 13.66
CA CYS A 209 32.89 9.14 12.56
C CYS A 209 33.61 10.44 12.25
N SER A 210 34.14 11.15 13.26
CA SER A 210 34.88 12.41 13.08
C SER A 210 36.31 12.24 12.56
N HIS A 211 36.88 11.03 12.67
CA HIS A 211 38.25 10.72 12.28
C HIS A 211 38.37 9.68 11.15
N ASP A 212 37.26 9.34 10.48
CA ASP A 212 37.19 8.37 9.38
C ASP A 212 37.86 7.01 9.67
N LEU A 213 37.73 6.52 10.91
CA LEU A 213 38.29 5.23 11.33
C LEU A 213 37.41 4.04 10.89
N PRO A 214 37.96 2.87 10.56
CA PRO A 214 37.18 1.68 10.18
C PRO A 214 36.18 1.25 11.27
N HIS A 215 34.90 1.14 10.90
CA HIS A 215 33.76 0.99 11.81
C HIS A 215 33.33 -0.47 12.07
N SER A 216 34.21 -1.47 11.89
CA SER A 216 33.86 -2.91 11.91
C SER A 216 33.49 -3.50 13.29
N LEU A 217 32.92 -2.69 14.20
CA LEU A 217 32.86 -2.98 15.63
C LEU A 217 31.47 -3.27 16.18
N ILE A 218 30.44 -3.19 15.36
CA ILE A 218 29.09 -3.53 15.78
C ILE A 218 28.70 -4.82 15.08
N ASN A 219 29.01 -5.97 15.72
CA ASN A 219 28.42 -7.24 15.33
C ASN A 219 26.90 -7.14 15.52
N ASP A 220 26.15 -7.48 14.47
CA ASP A 220 24.68 -7.36 14.36
C ASP A 220 23.86 -7.99 15.51
N GLN A 221 24.48 -8.83 16.35
CA GLN A 221 23.76 -9.67 17.31
C GLN A 221 23.41 -9.01 18.66
N ASN A 222 23.82 -7.76 18.95
CA ASN A 222 23.60 -7.14 20.27
C ASN A 222 23.08 -5.69 20.27
N ILE A 223 22.67 -5.14 19.12
CA ILE A 223 22.13 -3.77 19.06
C ILE A 223 20.68 -3.76 19.58
N ASN A 224 20.44 -3.17 20.75
CA ASN A 224 19.07 -2.94 21.25
C ASN A 224 18.52 -1.58 20.75
N PRO A 225 17.21 -1.30 20.93
CA PRO A 225 16.58 -0.10 20.33
C PRO A 225 17.13 1.23 20.85
N GLN A 226 17.57 1.28 22.11
CA GLN A 226 18.18 2.49 22.68
C GLN A 226 19.57 2.76 22.06
N ILE A 227 20.31 1.69 21.73
CA ILE A 227 21.58 1.79 21.00
C ILE A 227 21.33 2.21 19.55
N ALA A 228 20.40 1.53 18.86
CA ALA A 228 20.05 1.81 17.47
C ALA A 228 19.64 3.29 17.27
N LYS A 229 18.78 3.81 18.15
CA LYS A 229 18.41 5.24 18.21
C LYS A 229 19.64 6.14 18.31
N SER A 230 20.55 5.84 19.23
CA SER A 230 21.75 6.64 19.49
C SER A 230 22.71 6.62 18.29
N ILE A 231 22.85 5.47 17.64
CA ILE A 231 23.63 5.30 16.40
C ILE A 231 23.03 6.14 15.29
N ILE A 232 21.72 6.04 15.04
CA ILE A 232 21.03 6.88 14.03
C ILE A 232 21.27 8.36 14.31
N TRP A 233 21.15 8.79 15.57
CA TRP A 233 21.37 10.19 15.95
C TRP A 233 22.80 10.67 15.69
N ALA A 234 23.80 9.81 15.91
CA ALA A 234 25.21 10.10 15.61
C ALA A 234 25.46 10.15 14.10
N LEU A 235 24.93 9.17 13.35
CA LEU A 235 25.05 9.12 11.89
C LEU A 235 24.35 10.31 11.20
N CYS A 236 23.32 10.89 11.82
CA CYS A 236 22.70 12.13 11.37
C CYS A 236 23.59 13.38 11.53
N GLN A 237 24.73 13.31 12.24
CA GLN A 237 25.68 14.42 12.41
C GLN A 237 26.82 14.39 11.38
N VAL A 238 26.92 13.32 10.58
CA VAL A 238 27.98 13.13 9.57
C VAL A 238 27.36 12.85 8.21
N ASN A 239 28.16 12.93 7.14
CA ASN A 239 27.71 12.54 5.80
C ASN A 239 27.82 11.02 5.62
N CYS A 240 26.73 10.39 5.18
CA CYS A 240 26.66 8.99 4.80
C CYS A 240 26.24 8.91 3.34
N THR A 241 27.18 9.11 2.43
CA THR A 241 26.99 8.89 0.99
C THR A 241 27.40 7.45 0.68
N GLU A 242 26.52 6.69 0.02
CA GLU A 242 26.76 5.25 -0.24
C GLU A 242 28.06 4.99 -1.02
N LYS A 243 28.43 5.93 -1.90
CA LYS A 243 29.66 5.86 -2.71
C LYS A 243 30.94 6.01 -1.90
N GLU A 244 30.95 6.86 -0.87
CA GLU A 244 32.16 7.17 -0.09
C GLU A 244 32.21 6.37 1.22
N PHE A 245 31.04 6.10 1.82
CA PHE A 245 30.93 5.46 3.13
C PHE A 245 29.86 4.36 3.16
N PRO A 246 29.99 3.30 2.35
CA PRO A 246 28.97 2.24 2.23
C PRO A 246 28.67 1.55 3.56
N THR A 247 29.69 1.33 4.40
CA THR A 247 29.52 0.72 5.73
C THR A 247 28.70 1.58 6.69
N ARG A 248 28.74 2.92 6.56
CA ARG A 248 27.94 3.82 7.39
C ARG A 248 26.46 3.78 6.98
N VAL A 249 26.19 3.70 5.68
CA VAL A 249 24.83 3.55 5.15
C VAL A 249 24.25 2.19 5.56
N GLN A 250 25.05 1.12 5.46
CA GLN A 250 24.64 -0.21 5.91
C GLN A 250 24.29 -0.21 7.40
N LEU A 251 25.14 0.37 8.27
CA LEU A 251 24.86 0.48 9.70
C LEU A 251 23.60 1.32 10.00
N LEU A 252 23.40 2.41 9.25
CA LEU A 252 22.19 3.23 9.36
C LEU A 252 20.93 2.40 9.08
N HIS A 253 20.94 1.64 7.98
CA HIS A 253 19.80 0.79 7.59
C HIS A 253 19.55 -0.34 8.59
N ILE A 254 20.60 -1.02 9.07
CA ILE A 254 20.47 -2.03 10.15
C ILE A 254 19.82 -1.43 11.40
N CYS A 255 20.25 -0.23 11.82
CA CYS A 255 19.65 0.43 12.98
C CYS A 255 18.19 0.84 12.71
N CYS A 256 17.87 1.28 11.49
CA CYS A 256 16.51 1.57 11.09
C CYS A 256 15.63 0.31 11.11
N ASP A 257 16.13 -0.83 10.67
CA ASP A 257 15.42 -2.13 10.70
C ASP A 257 15.14 -2.57 12.13
N ILE A 258 16.13 -2.48 13.03
CA ILE A 258 15.96 -2.80 14.45
C ILE A 258 14.88 -1.92 15.06
N LEU A 259 14.95 -0.60 14.84
CA LEU A 259 13.91 0.31 15.34
C LEU A 259 12.55 -0.02 14.72
N SER A 260 12.49 -0.39 13.44
CA SER A 260 11.24 -0.76 12.77
C SER A 260 10.55 -1.98 13.42
N GLN A 261 11.31 -2.86 14.07
CA GLN A 261 10.80 -4.05 14.76
C GLN A 261 10.52 -3.83 16.25
N SER A 262 11.01 -2.75 16.85
CA SER A 262 11.02 -2.60 18.32
C SER A 262 10.93 -1.15 18.81
N ILE A 263 10.24 -0.32 18.03
CA ILE A 263 10.00 1.10 18.34
C ILE A 263 9.18 1.31 19.61
N ASP A 264 8.37 0.32 19.98
CA ASP A 264 7.52 0.28 21.17
C ASP A 264 8.34 0.41 22.47
N LYS A 265 9.63 0.05 22.43
CA LYS A 265 10.57 0.20 23.55
C LYS A 265 11.13 1.63 23.69
N LEU A 266 10.75 2.57 22.82
CA LEU A 266 11.15 3.97 22.88
C LEU A 266 10.03 4.87 23.43
N SER A 267 10.43 5.97 24.06
CA SER A 267 9.50 7.05 24.46
C SER A 267 9.01 7.84 23.25
N TYR A 268 7.85 8.50 23.35
CA TYR A 268 7.34 9.38 22.29
C TYR A 268 8.37 10.45 21.89
N ASP A 269 9.05 11.07 22.86
CA ASP A 269 10.05 12.10 22.60
C ASP A 269 11.26 11.56 21.83
N ASP A 270 11.66 10.31 22.10
CA ASP A 270 12.70 9.62 21.35
C ASP A 270 12.27 9.34 19.92
N VAL A 271 11.03 8.87 19.72
CA VAL A 271 10.45 8.60 18.39
C VAL A 271 10.38 9.89 17.57
N LEU A 272 9.78 10.94 18.14
CA LEU A 272 9.65 12.24 17.49
C LEU A 272 11.02 12.84 17.13
N ARG A 273 11.99 12.79 18.06
CA ARG A 273 13.34 13.32 17.83
C ARG A 273 14.07 12.53 16.75
N THR A 274 13.90 11.21 16.70
CA THR A 274 14.48 10.35 15.67
C THR A 274 13.90 10.70 14.29
N ALA A 275 12.58 10.76 14.18
CA ALA A 275 11.89 11.17 12.95
C ALA A 275 12.34 12.57 12.49
N ALA A 276 12.44 13.53 13.42
CA ALA A 276 12.83 14.89 13.12
C ALA A 276 14.28 15.03 12.61
N ARG A 277 15.22 14.23 13.16
CA ARG A 277 16.63 14.19 12.72
C ARG A 277 16.76 13.60 11.33
N LEU A 278 16.13 12.45 11.08
CA LEU A 278 16.09 11.81 9.75
C LEU A 278 15.50 12.76 8.71
N LYS A 279 14.35 13.39 9.03
CA LYS A 279 13.73 14.43 8.20
C LYS A 279 14.71 15.55 7.85
N GLY A 280 15.52 16.03 8.80
CA GLY A 280 16.53 17.06 8.53
C GLY A 280 17.50 16.66 7.41
N ARG A 281 18.07 15.46 7.50
CA ARG A 281 19.02 14.93 6.52
C ARG A 281 18.40 14.65 5.16
N ILE A 282 17.17 14.13 5.14
CA ILE A 282 16.40 13.92 3.91
C ILE A 282 16.17 15.26 3.18
N LEU A 283 15.82 16.32 3.92
CA LEU A 283 15.60 17.66 3.34
C LEU A 283 16.90 18.32 2.86
N GLU A 284 18.05 17.95 3.42
CA GLU A 284 19.39 18.32 2.95
C GLU A 284 19.85 17.52 1.71
N LYS A 285 18.94 16.76 1.08
CA LYS A 285 19.17 15.94 -0.12
C LYS A 285 20.08 14.73 0.11
N HIS A 286 20.03 14.13 1.29
CA HIS A 286 20.64 12.83 1.58
C HIS A 286 19.57 11.72 1.61
N PRO A 287 19.26 11.09 0.45
CA PRO A 287 18.21 10.07 0.35
C PRO A 287 18.52 8.80 1.16
N GLU A 288 19.78 8.54 1.51
CA GLU A 288 20.24 7.37 2.27
C GLU A 288 19.60 7.28 3.66
N TYR A 289 19.14 8.41 4.20
CA TYR A 289 18.47 8.51 5.51
C TYR A 289 16.96 8.25 5.44
N TYR A 290 16.40 8.09 4.25
CA TYR A 290 15.00 7.72 4.10
C TYR A 290 14.85 6.20 4.22
N HIS A 291 14.08 5.75 5.22
CA HIS A 291 13.80 4.33 5.45
C HIS A 291 12.29 4.11 5.57
N GLN A 292 11.66 3.60 4.51
CA GLN A 292 10.19 3.52 4.42
C GLN A 292 9.56 2.74 5.57
N GLN A 293 10.08 1.55 5.89
CA GLN A 293 9.53 0.70 6.95
C GLN A 293 9.61 1.38 8.32
N LEU A 294 10.66 2.17 8.58
CA LEU A 294 10.78 2.89 9.85
C LEU A 294 9.76 4.02 9.93
N MET A 295 9.54 4.75 8.84
CA MET A 295 8.54 5.83 8.78
C MET A 295 7.11 5.28 8.98
N ASP A 296 6.79 4.14 8.36
CA ASP A 296 5.52 3.44 8.57
C ASP A 296 5.38 2.99 10.03
N THR A 297 6.43 2.40 10.62
CA THR A 297 6.44 2.00 12.03
C THR A 297 6.29 3.19 13.00
N ILE A 298 6.92 4.34 12.70
CA ILE A 298 6.75 5.58 13.48
C ILE A 298 5.30 6.06 13.44
N ALA A 299 4.66 6.00 12.27
CA ALA A 299 3.25 6.34 12.12
C ALA A 299 2.35 5.38 12.92
N ASN A 300 2.62 4.07 12.81
CA ASN A 300 1.89 3.05 13.57
C ASN A 300 2.08 3.17 15.08
N TYR A 301 3.25 3.57 15.56
CA TYR A 301 3.47 3.85 16.99
C TYR A 301 2.46 4.86 17.54
N VAL A 302 2.14 5.92 16.78
CA VAL A 302 1.15 6.93 17.19
C VAL A 302 -0.24 6.31 17.33
N ILE A 303 -0.62 5.45 16.38
CA ILE A 303 -1.93 4.78 16.33
C ILE A 303 -2.05 3.75 17.45
N THR A 304 -1.08 2.84 17.56
CA THR A 304 -1.09 1.73 18.52
C THR A 304 -1.03 2.20 19.97
N ASN A 305 -0.33 3.30 20.26
CA ASN A 305 -0.25 3.87 21.60
C ASN A 305 -1.33 4.93 21.89
N ASP A 306 -2.32 5.07 21.00
CA ASP A 306 -3.43 6.04 21.10
C ASP A 306 -2.97 7.47 21.47
N ILE A 307 -1.92 7.95 20.81
CA ILE A 307 -1.31 9.25 21.12
C ILE A 307 -2.30 10.39 20.84
N ASP A 308 -2.28 11.43 21.68
CA ASP A 308 -3.15 12.61 21.57
C ASP A 308 -3.01 13.34 20.23
N PHE A 309 -4.07 14.05 19.82
CA PHE A 309 -4.16 14.67 18.49
C PHE A 309 -2.98 15.61 18.18
N GLU A 310 -2.60 16.51 19.10
CA GLU A 310 -1.51 17.45 18.83
C GLU A 310 -0.16 16.75 18.67
N LYS A 311 0.16 15.79 19.55
CA LYS A 311 1.39 14.99 19.43
C LYS A 311 1.39 14.09 18.21
N GLY A 312 0.27 13.47 17.87
CA GLY A 312 0.13 12.67 16.66
C GLY A 312 0.31 13.51 15.40
N LEU A 313 -0.26 14.72 15.39
CA LEU A 313 -0.10 15.68 14.29
C LEU A 313 1.35 16.13 14.11
N LEU A 314 2.14 16.28 15.18
CA LEU A 314 3.56 16.62 15.05
C LEU A 314 4.32 15.55 14.23
N ILE A 315 4.05 14.27 14.47
CA ILE A 315 4.62 13.16 13.68
C ILE A 315 4.10 13.21 12.24
N ALA A 316 2.80 13.35 12.04
CA ALA A 316 2.21 13.46 10.71
C ALA A 316 2.80 14.62 9.89
N ARG A 317 3.09 15.76 10.53
CA ARG A 317 3.76 16.91 9.90
C ARG A 317 5.21 16.62 9.53
N VAL A 318 5.94 15.83 10.33
CA VAL A 318 7.29 15.38 10.00
C VAL A 318 7.27 14.51 8.73
N LEU A 319 6.36 13.53 8.68
CA LEU A 319 6.20 12.63 7.53
C LEU A 319 5.74 13.39 6.27
N SER A 320 4.74 14.27 6.43
CA SER A 320 4.25 15.16 5.35
C SER A 320 5.36 16.02 4.74
N ARG A 321 6.31 16.51 5.55
CA ARG A 321 7.45 17.32 5.05
C ARG A 321 8.45 16.55 4.20
N ILE A 322 8.59 15.24 4.41
CA ILE A 322 9.40 14.36 3.54
C ILE A 322 8.55 13.68 2.47
N ALA A 323 7.31 14.15 2.27
CA ALA A 323 6.33 13.55 1.37
C ALA A 323 6.07 12.05 1.62
N HIS A 324 6.21 11.58 2.85
CA HIS A 324 5.84 10.21 3.22
C HIS A 324 4.36 10.18 3.63
N THR A 325 3.56 9.31 3.01
CA THR A 325 2.11 9.23 3.25
C THR A 325 1.76 7.94 3.99
N HIS A 326 1.16 8.07 5.17
CA HIS A 326 0.63 6.95 5.95
C HIS A 326 -0.87 7.17 6.22
N LEU A 327 -1.73 6.60 5.37
CA LEU A 327 -3.18 6.87 5.40
C LEU A 327 -3.81 6.50 6.75
N GLY A 328 -3.38 5.40 7.38
CA GLY A 328 -3.90 5.02 8.71
C GLY A 328 -3.62 6.06 9.81
N LEU A 329 -2.53 6.83 9.71
CA LEU A 329 -2.23 7.90 10.67
C LEU A 329 -3.12 9.11 10.41
N VAL A 330 -3.36 9.43 9.14
CA VAL A 330 -4.24 10.52 8.73
C VAL A 330 -5.68 10.22 9.13
N GLU A 331 -6.16 9.01 8.87
CA GLU A 331 -7.47 8.49 9.32
C GLU A 331 -7.61 8.56 10.84
N PHE A 332 -6.60 8.12 11.59
CA PHE A 332 -6.58 8.21 13.04
C PHE A 332 -6.72 9.66 13.54
N LEU A 333 -6.00 10.61 12.92
CA LEU A 333 -6.11 12.03 13.27
C LEU A 333 -7.48 12.62 12.89
N CYS A 334 -8.06 12.23 11.75
CA CYS A 334 -9.42 12.61 11.37
C CYS A 334 -10.45 12.11 12.39
N LEU A 335 -10.34 10.84 12.80
CA LEU A 335 -11.22 10.26 13.82
C LEU A 335 -11.11 11.02 15.14
N LYS A 336 -9.88 11.30 15.62
CA LYS A 336 -9.66 12.08 16.84
C LYS A 336 -10.28 13.49 16.74
N ALA A 337 -10.07 14.18 15.61
CA ALA A 337 -10.63 15.51 15.39
C ALA A 337 -12.17 15.49 15.30
N ALA A 338 -12.76 14.49 14.64
CA ALA A 338 -14.22 14.38 14.51
C ALA A 338 -14.90 13.97 15.82
N THR A 339 -14.21 13.22 16.69
CA THR A 339 -14.76 12.75 17.99
C THR A 339 -14.85 13.88 19.02
N ASP A 340 -13.95 14.85 18.97
CA ASP A 340 -13.94 16.02 19.86
C ASP A 340 -14.20 17.32 19.07
N PRO A 341 -15.43 17.90 19.15
CA PRO A 341 -15.84 19.13 18.48
C PRO A 341 -14.97 20.36 18.77
N GLU A 342 -14.16 20.35 19.83
CA GLU A 342 -13.28 21.45 20.21
C GLU A 342 -11.87 21.35 19.62
N THR A 343 -11.48 20.17 19.13
CA THR A 343 -10.10 19.89 18.71
C THR A 343 -9.61 20.88 17.64
N LEU A 344 -10.38 21.11 16.57
CA LEU A 344 -10.00 22.04 15.50
C LEU A 344 -10.63 23.42 15.65
N SER A 345 -11.76 23.57 16.35
CA SER A 345 -12.41 24.87 16.50
C SER A 345 -11.62 25.82 17.42
N ASN A 346 -10.90 25.28 18.41
CA ASN A 346 -10.01 26.04 19.29
C ASN A 346 -8.51 25.88 18.94
N ALA A 347 -8.19 25.17 17.85
CA ALA A 347 -6.81 24.91 17.44
C ALA A 347 -6.03 26.19 17.13
N ARG A 348 -4.77 26.23 17.56
CA ARG A 348 -3.81 27.26 17.15
C ARG A 348 -3.51 27.16 15.65
N THR A 349 -3.08 28.26 15.04
CA THR A 349 -2.80 28.34 13.59
C THR A 349 -1.90 27.22 13.07
N ASN A 350 -0.83 26.88 13.80
CA ASN A 350 0.12 25.83 13.41
C ASN A 350 -0.48 24.41 13.44
N ILE A 351 -1.50 24.18 14.26
CA ILE A 351 -2.23 22.91 14.37
C ILE A 351 -3.25 22.82 13.23
N LEU A 352 -4.12 23.82 13.08
CA LEU A 352 -5.13 23.84 12.01
C LEU A 352 -4.50 23.74 10.61
N PHE A 353 -3.52 24.61 10.33
CA PHE A 353 -2.86 24.62 9.02
C PHE A 353 -2.01 23.36 8.83
N GLY A 354 -1.44 22.84 9.92
CA GLY A 354 -0.69 21.59 9.89
C GLY A 354 -1.57 20.40 9.53
N PHE A 355 -2.78 20.32 10.10
CA PHE A 355 -3.73 19.25 9.85
C PHE A 355 -4.27 19.28 8.42
N VAL A 356 -4.73 20.44 7.95
CA VAL A 356 -5.19 20.61 6.55
C VAL A 356 -4.06 20.29 5.56
N ASN A 357 -2.83 20.74 5.83
CA ASN A 357 -1.68 20.40 5.00
C ASN A 357 -1.41 18.88 4.98
N CYS A 358 -1.59 18.17 6.09
CA CYS A 358 -1.45 16.72 6.13
C CYS A 358 -2.51 16.02 5.26
N LEU A 359 -3.78 16.43 5.34
CA LEU A 359 -4.85 15.90 4.48
C LEU A 359 -4.56 16.12 3.00
N ALA A 360 -4.25 17.37 2.62
CA ALA A 360 -3.95 17.73 1.24
C ALA A 360 -2.69 17.03 0.72
N ASN A 361 -1.65 16.85 1.55
CA ASN A 361 -0.46 16.13 1.14
C ASN A 361 -0.66 14.61 1.05
N SER A 362 -1.64 14.04 1.74
CA SER A 362 -1.97 12.61 1.61
C SER A 362 -3.02 12.32 0.54
N ASN A 363 -3.58 13.37 -0.07
CA ASN A 363 -4.73 13.26 -0.96
C ASN A 363 -5.84 12.42 -0.36
N PHE A 364 -6.27 12.84 0.83
CA PHE A 364 -7.19 12.09 1.68
C PHE A 364 -8.32 12.99 2.20
N THR A 365 -9.55 12.55 1.95
CA THR A 365 -10.78 13.11 2.52
C THR A 365 -11.45 12.02 3.35
N PRO A 366 -11.77 12.25 4.64
CA PRO A 366 -12.40 11.24 5.50
C PRO A 366 -13.85 10.96 5.08
N ALA A 367 -14.49 9.99 5.74
CA ALA A 367 -15.91 9.69 5.55
C ALA A 367 -16.78 10.96 5.72
N GLN A 368 -17.91 11.01 5.00
CA GLN A 368 -18.70 12.23 4.85
C GLN A 368 -19.14 12.84 6.19
N ASP A 369 -19.57 12.01 7.14
CA ASP A 369 -19.97 12.41 8.49
C ASP A 369 -18.82 13.05 9.28
N GLN A 370 -17.64 12.43 9.26
CA GLN A 370 -16.43 12.98 9.86
C GLN A 370 -15.98 14.27 9.17
N TRP A 371 -16.06 14.30 7.84
CA TRP A 371 -15.65 15.46 7.06
C TRP A 371 -16.56 16.66 7.28
N ASP A 372 -17.87 16.45 7.40
CA ASP A 372 -18.83 17.51 7.70
C ASP A 372 -18.58 18.12 9.09
N GLU A 373 -18.29 17.29 10.09
CA GLU A 373 -17.89 17.77 11.41
C GLU A 373 -16.55 18.52 11.39
N ILE A 374 -15.53 17.98 10.70
CA ILE A 374 -14.24 18.66 10.54
C ILE A 374 -14.41 20.02 9.83
N LYS A 375 -15.19 20.08 8.75
CA LYS A 375 -15.50 21.33 8.03
C LYS A 375 -16.21 22.34 8.94
N ARG A 376 -17.15 21.89 9.78
CA ARG A 376 -17.79 22.73 10.80
C ARG A 376 -16.79 23.31 11.80
N GLN A 377 -15.86 22.48 12.30
CA GLN A 377 -14.81 22.94 13.22
C GLN A 377 -13.82 23.91 12.56
N ILE A 378 -13.36 23.63 11.33
CA ILE A 378 -12.51 24.55 10.57
C ILE A 378 -13.24 25.89 10.41
N SER A 379 -14.50 25.86 9.96
CA SER A 379 -15.32 27.05 9.71
C SER A 379 -15.59 27.90 10.96
N SER A 380 -15.63 27.28 12.13
CA SER A 380 -15.86 27.97 13.41
C SER A 380 -14.57 28.49 14.05
N ASN A 381 -13.39 28.09 13.57
CA ASN A 381 -12.12 28.49 14.16
C ASN A 381 -11.88 30.01 14.05
N PRO A 382 -11.61 30.73 15.16
CA PRO A 382 -11.38 32.18 15.17
C PRO A 382 -10.23 32.65 14.27
N VAL A 383 -9.25 31.79 13.97
CA VAL A 383 -8.11 32.14 13.10
C VAL A 383 -8.56 32.59 11.73
N LEU A 384 -9.69 32.08 11.21
CA LEU A 384 -10.23 32.50 9.93
C LEU A 384 -10.60 34.00 9.91
N LYS A 385 -10.84 34.62 11.07
CA LYS A 385 -11.10 36.07 11.19
C LYS A 385 -9.83 36.92 11.34
N ALA A 386 -8.65 36.30 11.48
CA ALA A 386 -7.41 37.04 11.67
C ALA A 386 -7.03 37.86 10.42
N THR A 387 -6.54 39.08 10.62
CA THR A 387 -6.14 40.02 9.56
C THR A 387 -4.64 39.97 9.24
N ASN A 388 -3.90 39.03 9.81
CA ASN A 388 -2.46 38.91 9.60
C ASN A 388 -2.16 38.41 8.18
N ALA A 389 -1.73 39.31 7.30
CA ALA A 389 -1.38 39.01 5.91
C ALA A 389 -0.11 38.13 5.78
N ASN A 390 0.71 37.99 6.83
CA ASN A 390 1.90 37.12 6.79
C ASN A 390 1.58 35.63 6.83
N LEU A 391 0.34 35.25 7.15
CA LEU A 391 -0.09 33.85 7.11
C LEU A 391 -0.25 33.38 5.64
N PRO A 392 0.03 32.10 5.34
CA PRO A 392 -0.01 31.57 3.98
C PRO A 392 -1.46 31.31 3.52
N TRP A 393 -2.29 32.36 3.48
CA TRP A 393 -3.72 32.27 3.19
C TRP A 393 -4.02 31.66 1.82
N THR A 394 -3.33 32.09 0.76
CA THR A 394 -3.49 31.54 -0.58
C THR A 394 -3.25 30.03 -0.60
N LYS A 395 -2.14 29.58 0.00
CA LYS A 395 -1.81 28.16 0.11
C LYS A 395 -2.86 27.39 0.92
N PHE A 396 -3.30 27.93 2.06
CA PHE A 396 -4.30 27.27 2.90
C PHE A 396 -5.65 27.13 2.17
N CYS A 397 -6.08 28.17 1.44
CA CYS A 397 -7.29 28.11 0.61
C CYS A 397 -7.17 27.08 -0.51
N LEU A 398 -6.01 27.00 -1.17
CA LEU A 398 -5.74 25.99 -2.18
C LEU A 398 -5.78 24.57 -1.60
N GLU A 399 -5.21 24.36 -0.42
CA GLU A 399 -5.27 23.06 0.26
C GLU A 399 -6.71 22.67 0.61
N LEU A 400 -7.53 23.60 1.12
CA LEU A 400 -8.96 23.36 1.36
C LEU A 400 -9.73 23.07 0.08
N ALA A 401 -9.53 23.86 -0.98
CA ALA A 401 -10.15 23.66 -2.29
C ALA A 401 -9.80 22.29 -2.87
N SER A 402 -8.55 21.85 -2.69
CA SER A 402 -8.08 20.53 -3.13
C SER A 402 -8.69 19.36 -2.35
N LEU A 403 -9.33 19.64 -1.20
CA LEU A 403 -10.12 18.71 -0.40
C LEU A 403 -11.64 18.89 -0.63
N GLY A 404 -12.02 19.69 -1.63
CA GLY A 404 -13.41 19.98 -1.96
C GLY A 404 -14.11 20.92 -0.98
N PHE A 405 -13.37 21.71 -0.19
CA PHE A 405 -13.95 22.67 0.75
C PHE A 405 -13.60 24.12 0.37
N TYR A 406 -14.65 24.90 0.07
CA TYR A 406 -14.56 26.30 -0.35
C TYR A 406 -15.24 27.19 0.71
N ASP A 407 -14.45 27.99 1.44
CA ASP A 407 -14.96 28.92 2.45
C ASP A 407 -14.98 30.35 1.90
N ASP A 408 -16.17 30.90 1.69
CA ASP A 408 -16.35 32.21 1.05
C ASP A 408 -15.61 33.35 1.77
N ARG A 409 -15.50 33.32 3.10
CA ARG A 409 -14.80 34.37 3.87
C ARG A 409 -13.32 34.39 3.55
N LEU A 410 -12.74 33.22 3.32
CA LEU A 410 -11.35 33.08 2.92
C LEU A 410 -11.15 33.45 1.44
N LEU A 411 -12.07 33.05 0.57
CA LEU A 411 -12.03 33.40 -0.85
C LEU A 411 -12.14 34.93 -1.03
N GLU A 412 -13.11 35.59 -0.39
CA GLU A 412 -13.27 37.05 -0.38
C GLU A 412 -11.97 37.75 0.03
N ARG A 413 -11.27 37.22 1.04
CA ARG A 413 -9.97 37.74 1.48
C ARG A 413 -8.91 37.57 0.41
N VAL A 414 -8.69 36.34 -0.06
CA VAL A 414 -7.58 36.02 -0.98
C VAL A 414 -7.76 36.69 -2.34
N PHE A 415 -9.01 36.87 -2.80
CA PHE A 415 -9.31 37.58 -4.05
C PHE A 415 -9.49 39.10 -3.86
N SER A 416 -9.38 39.64 -2.64
CA SER A 416 -9.47 41.09 -2.42
C SER A 416 -8.27 41.86 -2.99
N LYS A 417 -8.52 43.06 -3.53
CA LYS A 417 -7.47 43.91 -4.11
C LYS A 417 -6.37 44.26 -3.10
N ASP A 418 -6.74 44.48 -1.84
CA ASP A 418 -5.78 44.87 -0.80
C ASP A 418 -4.87 43.69 -0.43
N PHE A 419 -5.43 42.49 -0.26
CA PHE A 419 -4.64 41.29 -0.02
C PHE A 419 -3.68 41.00 -1.18
N LEU A 420 -4.17 41.03 -2.43
CA LEU A 420 -3.35 40.74 -3.60
C LEU A 420 -2.18 41.73 -3.76
N ARG A 421 -2.39 43.02 -3.46
CA ARG A 421 -1.31 44.03 -3.48
C ARG A 421 -0.23 43.74 -2.46
N GLU A 422 -0.60 43.38 -1.23
CA GLU A 422 0.37 43.06 -0.18
C GLU A 422 1.06 41.71 -0.44
N PHE A 423 0.29 40.68 -0.80
CA PHE A 423 0.76 39.33 -1.06
C PHE A 423 1.80 39.29 -2.20
N LEU A 424 1.53 40.02 -3.29
CA LEU A 424 2.42 40.08 -4.47
C LEU A 424 3.46 41.22 -4.40
N SER A 425 3.59 41.92 -3.26
CA SER A 425 4.61 42.97 -3.08
C SER A 425 6.04 42.42 -2.93
N ARG A 426 6.17 41.12 -2.65
CA ARG A 426 7.45 40.43 -2.44
C ARG A 426 8.14 40.16 -3.78
N GLU A 427 9.46 39.96 -3.75
CA GLU A 427 10.23 39.56 -4.93
C GLU A 427 10.11 38.04 -5.15
N ASN A 428 10.17 37.56 -6.41
CA ASN A 428 10.06 36.14 -6.80
C ASN A 428 8.71 35.44 -6.51
N ASN A 429 7.61 36.00 -7.00
CA ASN A 429 6.25 35.49 -6.77
C ASN A 429 5.81 34.31 -7.67
N THR A 430 6.70 33.59 -8.36
CA THR A 430 6.29 32.56 -9.34
C THR A 430 5.39 31.49 -8.70
N LEU A 431 5.78 30.94 -7.55
CA LEU A 431 4.97 29.92 -6.85
C LEU A 431 3.62 30.49 -6.39
N ASP A 432 3.61 31.74 -5.95
CA ASP A 432 2.41 32.43 -5.49
C ASP A 432 1.42 32.66 -6.63
N TYR A 433 1.92 33.03 -7.82
CA TYR A 433 1.12 33.10 -9.04
C TYR A 433 0.54 31.75 -9.45
N LEU A 434 1.30 30.65 -9.36
CA LEU A 434 0.78 29.31 -9.65
C LEU A 434 -0.33 28.91 -8.68
N GLN A 435 -0.15 29.16 -7.38
CA GLN A 435 -1.18 28.89 -6.39
C GLN A 435 -2.45 29.71 -6.63
N LEU A 436 -2.30 31.00 -6.98
CA LEU A 436 -3.43 31.86 -7.31
C LEU A 436 -4.16 31.39 -8.57
N LEU A 437 -3.43 30.99 -9.62
CA LEU A 437 -4.03 30.48 -10.86
C LEU A 437 -4.82 29.19 -10.59
N THR A 438 -4.20 28.20 -9.93
CA THR A 438 -4.88 26.93 -9.61
C THR A 438 -6.09 27.15 -8.72
N LEU A 439 -5.99 28.03 -7.71
CA LEU A 439 -7.12 28.38 -6.84
C LEU A 439 -8.23 29.09 -7.62
N TYR A 440 -7.89 30.06 -8.47
CA TYR A 440 -8.84 30.78 -9.32
C TYR A 440 -9.60 29.82 -10.23
N GLU A 441 -8.90 28.94 -10.94
CA GLU A 441 -9.51 27.96 -11.83
C GLU A 441 -10.34 26.91 -11.07
N ALA A 442 -9.89 26.45 -9.89
CA ALA A 442 -10.67 25.56 -9.04
C ALA A 442 -11.99 26.20 -8.59
N VAL A 443 -11.95 27.45 -8.13
CA VAL A 443 -13.13 28.18 -7.66
C VAL A 443 -14.14 28.38 -8.80
N HIS A 444 -13.69 28.77 -9.99
CA HIS A 444 -14.59 28.91 -11.16
C HIS A 444 -15.17 27.59 -11.63
N THR A 445 -14.39 26.51 -11.53
CA THR A 445 -14.77 25.20 -12.03
C THR A 445 -15.74 24.46 -11.09
N PHE A 446 -15.56 24.61 -9.77
CA PHE A 446 -16.26 23.79 -8.77
C PHE A 446 -17.13 24.57 -7.78
N HIS A 447 -17.02 25.90 -7.68
CA HIS A 447 -17.69 26.69 -6.65
C HIS A 447 -18.52 27.86 -7.19
N SER A 448 -17.87 28.91 -7.71
CA SER A 448 -18.54 30.15 -8.12
C SER A 448 -17.73 30.96 -9.13
N ASN A 449 -18.43 31.66 -10.03
CA ASN A 449 -17.86 32.61 -11.02
C ASN A 449 -17.80 34.06 -10.51
N GLU A 450 -18.16 34.30 -9.24
CA GLU A 450 -18.23 35.66 -8.66
C GLU A 450 -16.86 36.20 -8.26
N TYR A 451 -15.94 35.32 -7.84
CA TYR A 451 -14.59 35.68 -7.43
C TYR A 451 -13.74 35.95 -8.67
N LYS A 452 -13.06 37.10 -8.77
CA LYS A 452 -12.23 37.42 -9.94
C LYS A 452 -10.83 37.89 -9.54
N LEU A 453 -9.83 37.49 -10.32
CA LEU A 453 -8.51 38.11 -10.30
C LEU A 453 -8.50 39.34 -11.22
N PRO A 454 -7.78 40.42 -10.84
CA PRO A 454 -7.47 41.50 -11.78
C PRO A 454 -6.78 40.97 -13.03
N ASP A 455 -7.14 41.49 -14.21
CA ASP A 455 -6.67 40.96 -15.51
C ASP A 455 -5.13 40.95 -15.61
N ASP A 456 -4.45 41.96 -15.04
CA ASP A 456 -2.99 42.04 -15.04
C ASP A 456 -2.34 40.95 -14.16
N ILE A 457 -3.00 40.58 -13.06
CA ILE A 457 -2.54 39.50 -12.16
C ILE A 457 -2.83 38.15 -12.81
N LEU A 458 -4.03 37.96 -13.38
CA LEU A 458 -4.41 36.72 -14.05
C LEU A 458 -3.47 36.44 -15.23
N GLN A 459 -3.18 37.44 -16.07
CA GLN A 459 -2.27 37.28 -17.19
C GLN A 459 -0.86 36.93 -16.73
N LYS A 460 -0.32 37.64 -15.72
CA LYS A 460 0.98 37.28 -15.12
C LYS A 460 0.99 35.87 -14.56
N ALA A 461 -0.12 35.42 -13.97
CA ALA A 461 -0.22 34.07 -13.42
C ALA A 461 -0.20 32.99 -14.51
N LYS A 462 -0.90 33.21 -15.63
CA LYS A 462 -0.84 32.34 -16.81
C LYS A 462 0.56 32.32 -17.43
N ASP A 463 1.18 33.48 -17.58
CA ASP A 463 2.53 33.61 -18.16
C ASP A 463 3.59 32.89 -17.30
N ALA A 464 3.41 32.90 -15.98
CA ALA A 464 4.30 32.27 -15.00
C ALA A 464 4.24 30.73 -14.98
N TYR A 465 3.25 30.09 -15.64
CA TYR A 465 3.15 28.63 -15.66
C TYR A 465 4.39 28.00 -16.33
N PRO A 466 5.11 27.08 -15.66
CA PRO A 466 6.37 26.55 -16.17
C PRO A 466 6.17 25.47 -17.24
N THR A 467 7.19 25.24 -18.06
CA THR A 467 7.33 24.03 -18.88
C THR A 467 8.33 23.07 -18.22
N HIS A 468 8.15 21.76 -18.41
CA HIS A 468 9.03 20.77 -17.80
C HIS A 468 10.25 20.44 -18.70
N ALA A 469 11.46 20.47 -18.14
CA ALA A 469 12.70 20.28 -18.91
C ALA A 469 12.80 18.92 -19.64
N SER A 470 12.20 17.88 -19.06
CA SER A 470 12.18 16.52 -19.64
C SER A 470 11.09 16.28 -20.68
N THR A 471 10.24 17.27 -20.99
CA THR A 471 9.10 17.10 -21.89
C THR A 471 9.53 16.64 -23.28
N SER A 472 10.57 17.24 -23.86
CA SER A 472 11.12 16.81 -25.15
C SER A 472 11.55 15.34 -25.14
N ARG A 473 12.21 14.90 -24.06
CA ARG A 473 12.64 13.51 -23.91
C ARG A 473 11.45 12.56 -23.77
N LEU A 474 10.41 12.96 -23.05
CA LEU A 474 9.18 12.18 -22.92
C LEU A 474 8.48 12.03 -24.28
N MET A 475 8.39 13.13 -25.04
CA MET A 475 7.82 13.16 -26.37
C MET A 475 8.54 12.22 -27.34
N ASP A 476 9.87 12.11 -27.28
CA ASP A 476 10.63 11.17 -28.13
C ASP A 476 10.24 9.70 -27.91
N TYR A 477 9.99 9.31 -26.65
CA TYR A 477 9.58 7.93 -26.33
C TYR A 477 8.10 7.69 -26.62
N LEU A 478 7.27 8.72 -26.45
CA LEU A 478 5.86 8.69 -26.81
C LEU A 478 5.68 8.58 -28.33
N ALA A 479 6.43 9.35 -29.11
CA ALA A 479 6.42 9.29 -30.58
C ALA A 479 6.71 7.87 -31.09
N ARG A 480 7.62 7.13 -30.43
CA ARG A 480 7.88 5.72 -30.77
C ARG A 480 6.68 4.82 -30.50
N GLY A 481 5.91 5.10 -29.44
CA GLY A 481 4.70 4.35 -29.08
C GLY A 481 3.49 4.70 -29.94
N LEU A 482 3.34 5.96 -30.34
CA LEU A 482 2.25 6.45 -31.20
C LEU A 482 2.50 6.25 -32.70
N GLY A 483 3.70 5.81 -33.09
CA GLY A 483 4.05 5.55 -34.50
C GLY A 483 4.61 6.76 -35.26
N GLY A 484 4.85 7.89 -34.59
CA GLY A 484 5.48 9.08 -35.17
C GLY A 484 5.39 10.32 -34.27
N PRO A 485 6.29 11.30 -34.42
CA PRO A 485 6.25 12.55 -33.65
C PRO A 485 5.05 13.44 -34.01
N GLU A 486 4.45 13.25 -35.19
CA GLU A 486 3.30 14.02 -35.65
C GLU A 486 2.01 13.80 -34.82
N TYR A 487 1.96 12.84 -33.91
CA TYR A 487 0.75 12.49 -33.13
C TYR A 487 0.70 13.13 -31.75
N SER A 488 1.63 14.03 -31.44
CA SER A 488 1.69 14.69 -30.14
C SER A 488 2.18 16.12 -30.29
N ALA A 489 1.75 17.00 -29.39
CA ALA A 489 2.23 18.37 -29.29
C ALA A 489 2.77 18.61 -27.89
N LYS A 490 3.90 19.30 -27.76
CA LYS A 490 4.50 19.63 -26.46
C LYS A 490 4.18 21.05 -26.03
N ASP A 491 4.27 21.30 -24.72
CA ASP A 491 4.17 22.62 -24.10
C ASP A 491 2.89 23.37 -24.52
N VAL A 492 1.74 22.69 -24.46
CA VAL A 492 0.47 23.19 -24.97
C VAL A 492 -0.25 24.04 -23.92
N VAL A 493 -0.48 25.31 -24.23
CA VAL A 493 -1.21 26.26 -23.38
C VAL A 493 -2.70 26.07 -23.58
N LEU A 494 -3.38 25.64 -22.52
CA LEU A 494 -4.84 25.47 -22.48
C LEU A 494 -5.53 26.83 -22.27
N PRO A 495 -6.85 26.97 -22.56
CA PRO A 495 -7.57 28.25 -22.42
C PRO A 495 -7.51 28.88 -21.00
N ASN A 496 -7.45 28.02 -19.98
CA ASN A 496 -7.28 28.41 -18.58
C ASN A 496 -5.85 28.89 -18.24
N GLY A 497 -4.89 28.76 -19.16
CA GLY A 497 -3.48 29.12 -19.00
C GLY A 497 -2.60 28.04 -18.35
N ILE A 498 -3.17 26.91 -17.95
CA ILE A 498 -2.41 25.72 -17.55
C ILE A 498 -1.71 25.15 -18.78
N ILE A 499 -0.46 24.74 -18.63
CA ILE A 499 0.31 24.14 -19.71
C ILE A 499 0.32 22.63 -19.54
N ALA A 500 -0.25 21.93 -20.52
CA ALA A 500 -0.08 20.49 -20.66
C ALA A 500 1.30 20.22 -21.28
N ASP A 501 2.11 19.40 -20.62
CA ASP A 501 3.45 19.08 -21.10
C ASP A 501 3.38 18.39 -22.46
N ILE A 502 2.45 17.45 -22.60
CA ILE A 502 2.14 16.84 -23.90
C ILE A 502 0.63 16.76 -24.06
N VAL A 503 0.15 17.11 -25.25
CA VAL A 503 -1.21 16.84 -25.70
C VAL A 503 -1.18 15.76 -26.76
N VAL A 504 -2.01 14.74 -26.54
CA VAL A 504 -2.37 13.74 -27.54
C VAL A 504 -3.86 13.91 -27.80
N CYS A 505 -4.27 13.86 -29.06
CA CYS A 505 -5.68 13.84 -29.42
C CYS A 505 -5.98 12.47 -30.00
N LEU A 506 -6.98 11.80 -29.43
CA LEU A 506 -7.49 10.54 -29.93
C LEU A 506 -8.84 10.81 -30.57
N LYS A 507 -9.04 10.34 -31.79
CA LYS A 507 -10.36 10.35 -32.43
C LYS A 507 -10.64 8.94 -32.91
N SER A 508 -11.71 8.34 -32.38
CA SER A 508 -11.91 6.91 -32.52
C SER A 508 -10.65 6.13 -32.13
N GLY A 509 -9.96 6.59 -31.05
CA GLY A 509 -8.77 6.03 -30.38
C GLY A 509 -7.52 5.81 -31.25
N VAL A 510 -7.59 6.26 -32.50
CA VAL A 510 -6.43 6.53 -33.33
C VAL A 510 -5.87 7.91 -32.98
N PRO A 511 -4.54 8.03 -32.75
CA PRO A 511 -3.89 9.32 -32.57
C PRO A 511 -4.08 10.21 -33.81
N VAL A 512 -4.51 11.45 -33.58
CA VAL A 512 -4.71 12.45 -34.62
C VAL A 512 -3.40 13.16 -34.92
N LYS A 513 -3.09 13.31 -36.21
CA LYS A 513 -1.92 14.08 -36.65
C LYS A 513 -2.08 15.56 -36.32
N MET A 514 -1.05 16.12 -35.71
CA MET A 514 -0.92 17.53 -35.41
C MET A 514 -0.44 18.30 -36.66
N PRO A 515 -0.77 19.60 -36.79
CA PRO A 515 -0.37 20.39 -37.96
C PRO A 515 1.15 20.54 -38.12
N GLU A 516 1.67 20.58 -39.36
CA GLU A 516 3.12 20.59 -39.67
C GLU A 516 3.92 21.83 -39.22
N LYS A 517 3.27 22.88 -38.68
CA LYS A 517 3.91 24.13 -38.26
C LYS A 517 3.57 24.46 -36.81
N ILE A 518 4.15 23.71 -35.89
CA ILE A 518 4.10 24.02 -34.46
C ILE A 518 5.40 24.72 -34.09
N SER A 519 5.32 25.90 -33.49
CA SER A 519 6.50 26.66 -33.05
C SER A 519 7.30 25.86 -32.01
N GLU A 520 8.60 26.11 -31.85
CA GLU A 520 9.41 25.50 -30.77
C GLU A 520 9.07 26.03 -29.36
N SER A 521 8.09 26.93 -29.22
CA SER A 521 7.66 27.58 -27.97
C SER A 521 6.22 27.21 -27.58
N LYS A 522 5.80 27.58 -26.35
CA LYS A 522 4.46 27.36 -25.77
C LYS A 522 3.34 27.50 -26.82
N VAL A 523 2.62 26.42 -27.09
CA VAL A 523 1.66 26.32 -28.22
C VAL A 523 0.23 26.47 -27.71
N PRO A 524 -0.55 27.48 -28.13
CA PRO A 524 -1.97 27.55 -27.77
C PRO A 524 -2.77 26.35 -28.31
N LEU A 525 -3.62 25.72 -27.48
CA LEU A 525 -4.43 24.56 -27.87
C LEU A 525 -5.25 24.80 -29.15
N ILE A 526 -5.75 26.02 -29.34
CA ILE A 526 -6.56 26.39 -30.51
C ILE A 526 -5.78 26.32 -31.83
N GLU A 527 -4.45 26.47 -31.79
CA GLU A 527 -3.58 26.37 -32.96
C GLU A 527 -3.41 24.92 -33.44
N LEU A 528 -3.63 23.94 -32.57
CA LEU A 528 -3.57 22.51 -32.93
C LEU A 528 -4.73 22.09 -33.84
N LYS A 529 -5.79 22.91 -33.97
CA LYS A 529 -6.95 22.66 -34.84
C LYS A 529 -7.48 21.23 -34.72
N LEU A 530 -7.60 20.75 -33.48
CA LEU A 530 -8.02 19.38 -33.18
C LEU A 530 -9.44 19.14 -33.70
N PRO A 531 -9.74 17.95 -34.24
CA PRO A 531 -11.05 17.65 -34.81
C PRO A 531 -12.13 17.65 -33.73
N HIS A 532 -13.32 18.12 -34.09
CA HIS A 532 -14.51 17.98 -33.23
C HIS A 532 -14.78 16.50 -32.95
N GLY A 533 -15.12 16.20 -31.69
CA GLY A 533 -15.38 14.83 -31.19
C GLY A 533 -14.13 14.02 -30.82
N GLY A 534 -12.92 14.58 -30.93
CA GLY A 534 -11.71 13.93 -30.43
C GLY A 534 -11.52 14.12 -28.93
N ILE A 535 -11.09 13.07 -28.24
CA ILE A 535 -10.66 13.12 -26.83
C ILE A 535 -9.27 13.73 -26.77
N VAL A 536 -9.18 14.84 -26.05
CA VAL A 536 -7.91 15.54 -25.84
C VAL A 536 -7.32 15.07 -24.52
N ILE A 537 -6.22 14.32 -24.61
CA ILE A 537 -5.46 13.81 -23.47
C ILE A 537 -4.34 14.79 -23.14
N CYS A 538 -4.39 15.34 -21.93
CA CYS A 538 -3.37 16.21 -21.35
C CYS A 538 -2.45 15.39 -20.45
N VAL A 539 -1.22 15.14 -20.89
CA VAL A 539 -0.18 14.53 -20.07
C VAL A 539 0.49 15.62 -19.25
N MET A 540 0.38 15.49 -17.93
CA MET A 540 0.89 16.45 -16.95
C MET A 540 2.12 15.86 -16.26
N ASN A 541 3.28 16.43 -16.51
CA ASN A 541 4.54 15.95 -15.98
C ASN A 541 4.87 16.60 -14.64
N PHE A 542 4.78 15.81 -13.58
CA PHE A 542 5.04 16.28 -12.22
C PHE A 542 6.40 15.80 -11.72
N SER A 543 7.12 16.71 -11.06
CA SER A 543 8.36 16.38 -10.35
C SER A 543 8.10 15.52 -9.11
N GLN A 544 9.10 14.76 -8.64
CA GLN A 544 8.97 13.81 -7.52
C GLN A 544 8.33 14.41 -6.27
N GLY A 545 8.58 15.68 -5.96
CA GLY A 545 8.00 16.36 -4.79
C GLY A 545 6.47 16.58 -4.84
N CYS A 546 5.85 16.36 -6.00
CA CYS A 546 4.40 16.40 -6.19
C CYS A 546 3.73 15.08 -5.78
N PHE A 547 4.50 14.00 -5.69
CA PHE A 547 4.04 12.67 -5.31
C PHE A 547 4.51 12.31 -3.90
N SER A 548 3.85 11.34 -3.27
CA SER A 548 4.35 10.70 -2.07
C SER A 548 5.59 9.85 -2.40
N MET A 549 6.58 9.88 -1.50
CA MET A 549 7.84 9.15 -1.66
C MET A 549 7.68 7.63 -1.58
N ASN A 550 6.73 7.13 -0.78
CA ASN A 550 6.51 5.70 -0.55
C ASN A 550 5.48 5.04 -1.47
N SER A 551 4.48 5.80 -1.94
CA SER A 551 3.34 5.24 -2.67
C SER A 551 3.12 5.86 -4.05
N ASN A 552 3.98 6.79 -4.46
CA ASN A 552 3.84 7.52 -5.72
C ASN A 552 2.46 8.16 -5.93
N ARG A 553 1.78 8.49 -4.83
CA ARG A 553 0.44 9.07 -4.82
C ARG A 553 0.55 10.56 -5.08
N LEU A 554 -0.17 11.07 -6.07
CA LEU A 554 -0.21 12.49 -6.35
C LEU A 554 -0.89 13.25 -5.21
N ARG A 555 -0.24 14.31 -4.70
CA ARG A 555 -0.75 15.14 -3.60
C ARG A 555 -1.90 16.04 -4.10
N SER A 556 -2.88 16.35 -3.23
CA SER A 556 -4.13 17.02 -3.62
C SER A 556 -3.96 18.30 -4.42
N PRO A 557 -3.06 19.26 -4.09
CA PRO A 557 -2.96 20.49 -4.87
C PRO A 557 -2.57 20.25 -6.34
N PHE A 558 -1.84 19.16 -6.63
CA PHE A 558 -1.49 18.77 -7.99
C PHE A 558 -2.57 17.88 -8.62
N ARG A 559 -3.25 17.04 -7.83
CA ARG A 559 -4.43 16.30 -8.31
C ARG A 559 -5.57 17.24 -8.69
N LEU A 560 -5.75 18.35 -7.98
CA LEU A 560 -6.73 19.38 -8.28
C LEU A 560 -6.52 19.98 -9.68
N ILE A 561 -5.27 20.10 -10.15
CA ILE A 561 -4.99 20.52 -11.54
C ILE A 561 -5.64 19.56 -12.52
N LEU A 562 -5.53 18.24 -12.27
CA LEU A 562 -6.16 17.22 -13.10
C LEU A 562 -7.68 17.28 -12.99
N ASP A 563 -8.22 17.42 -11.78
CA ASP A 563 -9.67 17.51 -11.57
C ASP A 563 -10.27 18.72 -12.32
N ILE A 564 -9.58 19.88 -12.32
CA ILE A 564 -9.98 21.06 -13.09
C ILE A 564 -10.06 20.73 -14.59
N LEU A 565 -9.01 20.13 -15.13
CA LEU A 565 -8.93 19.80 -16.56
C LEU A 565 -9.97 18.74 -16.96
N GLU A 566 -10.15 17.71 -16.14
CA GLU A 566 -11.19 16.68 -16.32
C GLU A 566 -12.59 17.29 -16.35
N LYS A 567 -12.88 18.21 -15.42
CA LYS A 567 -14.15 18.92 -15.38
C LYS A 567 -14.35 19.87 -16.57
N GLN A 568 -13.26 20.37 -17.15
CA GLN A 568 -13.26 21.19 -18.37
C GLN A 568 -13.34 20.36 -19.67
N GLY A 569 -13.42 19.03 -19.57
CA GLY A 569 -13.66 18.13 -20.71
C GLY A 569 -12.40 17.52 -21.31
N TYR A 570 -11.26 17.58 -20.62
CA TYR A 570 -10.01 16.94 -21.03
C TYR A 570 -9.83 15.59 -20.33
N ALA A 571 -9.27 14.58 -21.01
CA ALA A 571 -8.69 13.43 -20.32
C ALA A 571 -7.32 13.83 -19.77
N THR A 572 -6.94 13.36 -18.58
CA THR A 572 -5.66 13.76 -17.99
C THR A 572 -4.85 12.57 -17.49
N VAL A 573 -3.54 12.69 -17.59
CA VAL A 573 -2.59 11.67 -17.13
C VAL A 573 -1.54 12.35 -16.27
N ALA A 574 -1.45 11.97 -15.00
CA ALA A 574 -0.36 12.42 -14.13
C ALA A 574 0.87 11.55 -14.36
N PHE A 575 1.97 12.16 -14.80
CA PHE A 575 3.19 11.43 -15.12
C PHE A 575 4.31 11.77 -14.13
N ASN A 576 4.88 10.77 -13.47
CA ASN A 576 6.09 10.94 -12.66
C ASN A 576 7.35 10.67 -13.50
N VAL A 577 7.97 11.73 -14.02
CA VAL A 577 9.21 11.62 -14.81
C VAL A 577 10.36 10.94 -14.06
N ASN A 578 10.46 11.09 -12.75
CA ASN A 578 11.60 10.56 -11.99
C ASN A 578 11.51 9.04 -11.86
N GLU A 579 10.31 8.52 -11.65
CA GLU A 579 10.04 7.09 -11.67
C GLU A 579 10.29 6.51 -13.07
N TRP A 580 9.73 7.15 -14.10
CA TRP A 580 9.95 6.75 -15.49
C TRP A 580 11.44 6.74 -15.89
N LEU A 581 12.23 7.70 -15.41
CA LEU A 581 13.68 7.72 -15.68
C LEU A 581 14.42 6.58 -14.96
N ARG A 582 13.89 6.03 -13.88
CA ARG A 582 14.45 4.87 -13.17
C ARG A 582 14.11 3.54 -13.85
N THR A 583 13.06 3.49 -14.67
CA THR A 583 12.74 2.24 -15.39
C THR A 583 13.77 1.93 -16.48
N PRO A 584 14.01 0.64 -16.78
CA PRO A 584 14.88 0.22 -17.87
C PRO A 584 14.47 0.84 -19.21
N ALA A 585 15.45 1.17 -20.05
CA ALA A 585 15.20 1.93 -21.28
C ALA A 585 14.20 1.27 -22.26
N HIS A 586 14.09 -0.07 -22.24
CA HIS A 586 13.16 -0.83 -23.08
C HIS A 586 11.71 -0.84 -22.53
N GLU A 587 11.51 -0.59 -21.23
CA GLU A 587 10.17 -0.52 -20.60
C GLU A 587 9.58 0.89 -20.65
N ARG A 588 10.40 1.91 -20.94
CA ARG A 588 9.98 3.32 -20.92
C ARG A 588 8.85 3.65 -21.89
N THR A 589 8.88 3.13 -23.11
CA THR A 589 7.78 3.35 -24.08
C THR A 589 6.51 2.59 -23.67
N PRO A 590 6.56 1.29 -23.34
CA PRO A 590 5.40 0.57 -22.80
C PRO A 590 4.78 1.22 -21.56
N TYR A 591 5.60 1.70 -20.61
CA TYR A 591 5.14 2.41 -19.42
C TYR A 591 4.31 3.65 -19.81
N ILE A 592 4.84 4.50 -20.70
CA ILE A 592 4.12 5.69 -21.15
C ILE A 592 2.82 5.32 -21.88
N MET A 593 2.85 4.31 -22.75
CA MET A 593 1.66 3.87 -23.49
C MET A 593 0.59 3.26 -22.58
N ARG A 594 0.98 2.68 -21.45
CA ARG A 594 0.05 2.24 -20.39
C ARG A 594 -0.57 3.44 -19.67
N GLU A 595 0.23 4.42 -19.26
CA GLU A 595 -0.28 5.61 -18.54
C GLU A 595 -1.16 6.51 -19.44
N ILE A 596 -0.80 6.63 -20.72
CA ILE A 596 -1.58 7.35 -21.75
C ILE A 596 -2.72 6.49 -22.29
N GLY A 597 -2.70 5.18 -21.99
CA GLY A 597 -3.76 4.23 -22.26
C GLY A 597 -5.01 4.52 -21.42
N TYR A 598 -5.53 5.74 -21.54
CA TYR A 598 -6.96 6.01 -21.53
C TYR A 598 -7.52 5.23 -22.71
N LEU A 599 -7.70 3.92 -22.50
CA LEU A 599 -8.53 3.09 -23.35
C LEU A 599 -9.95 3.58 -23.07
N ASP A 600 -10.33 4.63 -23.80
CA ASP A 600 -11.69 4.78 -24.29
C ASP A 600 -12.13 3.38 -24.72
N GLY A 601 -13.26 2.89 -24.19
CA GLY A 601 -13.65 1.49 -24.32
C GLY A 601 -13.52 1.05 -25.79
N LYS A 602 -12.74 0.00 -26.04
CA LYS A 602 -12.57 -0.51 -27.40
C LYS A 602 -13.92 -1.00 -27.89
N TYR A 603 -14.45 -0.36 -28.93
CA TYR A 603 -15.59 -0.90 -29.67
C TYR A 603 -15.05 -1.98 -30.60
N GLY A 604 -15.41 -3.22 -30.33
CA GLY A 604 -15.21 -4.30 -31.28
C GLY A 604 -16.52 -4.61 -32.00
N PHE A 605 -16.45 -5.01 -33.26
CA PHE A 605 -17.59 -5.59 -33.95
C PHE A 605 -17.17 -6.69 -34.92
N VAL A 606 -18.08 -7.62 -35.16
CA VAL A 606 -17.94 -8.72 -36.09
C VAL A 606 -18.86 -8.48 -37.28
N THR A 607 -18.28 -8.43 -38.48
CA THR A 607 -19.02 -8.57 -39.74
C THR A 607 -18.81 -9.97 -40.30
N TRP A 608 -19.65 -10.37 -41.27
CA TRP A 608 -19.53 -11.67 -41.92
C TRP A 608 -19.19 -11.47 -43.40
N SER A 609 -18.00 -11.89 -43.81
CA SER A 609 -17.52 -11.74 -45.20
C SER A 609 -16.93 -13.06 -45.69
N LEU A 610 -17.28 -13.47 -46.92
CA LEU A 610 -16.79 -14.69 -47.57
C LEU A 610 -16.92 -15.97 -46.71
N GLY A 611 -17.96 -16.05 -45.88
CA GLY A 611 -18.22 -17.20 -45.02
C GLY A 611 -17.42 -17.24 -43.72
N LYS A 612 -16.64 -16.19 -43.39
CA LYS A 612 -15.86 -16.09 -42.15
C LYS A 612 -16.24 -14.85 -41.33
N PRO A 613 -16.10 -14.88 -39.99
CA PRO A 613 -16.15 -13.66 -39.19
C PRO A 613 -14.97 -12.77 -39.52
N VAL A 614 -15.19 -11.45 -39.54
CA VAL A 614 -14.14 -10.44 -39.59
C VAL A 614 -14.35 -9.51 -38.42
N VAL A 615 -13.39 -9.50 -37.48
CA VAL A 615 -13.39 -8.54 -36.36
C VAL A 615 -12.77 -7.24 -36.83
N SER A 616 -13.38 -6.14 -36.40
CA SER A 616 -12.82 -4.81 -36.50
C SER A 616 -12.91 -4.16 -35.12
N VAL A 617 -11.89 -3.39 -34.79
CA VAL A 617 -11.83 -2.59 -33.57
C VAL A 617 -11.77 -1.13 -33.97
N THR A 618 -12.56 -0.32 -33.31
CA THR A 618 -12.63 1.13 -33.43
C THR A 618 -12.81 1.69 -32.03
N ASP A 619 -12.49 2.96 -31.83
CA ASP A 619 -12.83 3.63 -30.58
C ASP A 619 -13.96 4.66 -30.78
N ASN A 620 -14.72 4.56 -31.88
CA ASN A 620 -16.00 5.27 -32.06
C ASN A 620 -17.12 4.31 -32.44
N ASN A 621 -18.20 4.35 -31.64
CA ASN A 621 -19.43 3.59 -31.88
C ASN A 621 -20.05 3.85 -33.28
N GLU A 622 -19.88 5.04 -33.85
CA GLU A 622 -20.40 5.37 -35.19
C GLU A 622 -19.72 4.59 -36.32
N ASP A 623 -18.52 4.06 -36.10
CA ASP A 623 -17.79 3.26 -37.09
C ASP A 623 -18.31 1.80 -37.15
N ILE A 624 -19.18 1.42 -36.21
CA ILE A 624 -19.85 0.11 -36.24
C ILE A 624 -20.92 0.15 -37.35
N PRO A 625 -20.79 -0.66 -38.41
CA PRO A 625 -21.73 -0.65 -39.52
C PRO A 625 -23.12 -1.09 -39.04
N GLU A 626 -24.16 -0.57 -39.68
CA GLU A 626 -25.55 -1.02 -39.42
C GLU A 626 -25.67 -2.55 -39.57
N VAL A 627 -24.99 -3.12 -40.56
CA VAL A 627 -24.92 -4.58 -40.77
C VAL A 627 -23.71 -5.16 -40.04
N HIS A 628 -23.92 -5.63 -38.82
CA HIS A 628 -22.97 -6.39 -38.02
C HIS A 628 -23.64 -7.64 -37.42
N VAL A 629 -22.85 -8.62 -36.97
CA VAL A 629 -23.35 -9.82 -36.28
C VAL A 629 -23.29 -9.67 -34.77
N ALA A 630 -22.20 -9.11 -34.26
CA ALA A 630 -22.00 -8.81 -32.86
C ALA A 630 -21.19 -7.53 -32.72
N ARG A 631 -21.39 -6.80 -31.62
CA ARG A 631 -20.59 -5.66 -31.21
C ARG A 631 -20.32 -5.73 -29.71
N ALA A 632 -19.23 -5.13 -29.25
CA ALA A 632 -18.90 -5.09 -27.84
C ALA A 632 -18.12 -3.83 -27.48
N THR A 633 -18.28 -3.37 -26.24
CA THR A 633 -17.35 -2.45 -25.58
C THR A 633 -16.49 -3.22 -24.61
N TYR A 634 -15.19 -2.93 -24.58
CA TYR A 634 -14.26 -3.53 -23.64
C TYR A 634 -13.33 -2.49 -23.02
N THR A 635 -13.30 -2.47 -21.69
CA THR A 635 -12.40 -1.60 -20.91
C THR A 635 -11.70 -2.40 -19.83
N ASN A 636 -10.37 -2.28 -19.75
CA ASN A 636 -9.57 -2.92 -18.70
C ASN A 636 -9.19 -1.90 -17.63
N GLU A 637 -9.94 -1.88 -16.53
CA GLU A 637 -9.71 -0.95 -15.41
C GLU A 637 -9.18 -1.65 -14.15
N ILE A 638 -8.65 -2.87 -14.27
CA ILE A 638 -8.27 -3.73 -13.13
C ILE A 638 -7.28 -3.02 -12.18
N ASN A 639 -6.35 -2.21 -12.69
CA ASN A 639 -5.40 -1.48 -11.85
C ASN A 639 -6.04 -0.37 -10.99
N SER A 640 -7.19 0.16 -11.41
CA SER A 640 -7.85 1.30 -10.75
C SER A 640 -9.08 0.88 -9.93
N THR A 641 -9.84 -0.10 -10.42
CA THR A 641 -11.09 -0.55 -9.80
C THR A 641 -11.07 -2.02 -9.36
N GLY A 642 -10.07 -2.79 -9.82
CA GLY A 642 -10.03 -4.24 -9.67
C GLY A 642 -10.97 -5.01 -10.61
N TRP A 643 -11.58 -4.34 -11.60
CA TRP A 643 -12.50 -4.91 -12.58
C TRP A 643 -12.15 -4.54 -14.02
N ALA A 644 -12.41 -5.44 -14.95
CA ALA A 644 -12.59 -5.15 -16.37
C ALA A 644 -14.09 -5.15 -16.72
N PHE A 645 -14.48 -4.47 -17.80
CA PHE A 645 -15.86 -4.34 -18.23
C PHE A 645 -16.01 -4.83 -19.67
N LEU A 646 -17.04 -5.63 -19.93
CA LEU A 646 -17.41 -6.11 -21.25
C LEU A 646 -18.91 -5.99 -21.43
N GLU A 647 -19.37 -5.21 -22.40
CA GLU A 647 -20.77 -5.22 -22.84
C GLU A 647 -20.84 -5.73 -24.27
N LEU A 648 -21.57 -6.82 -24.50
CA LEU A 648 -21.63 -7.51 -25.79
C LEU A 648 -23.08 -7.65 -26.26
N HIS A 649 -23.32 -7.26 -27.51
CA HIS A 649 -24.62 -7.29 -28.17
C HIS A 649 -24.54 -8.09 -29.47
N THR A 650 -25.50 -8.98 -29.72
CA THR A 650 -25.68 -9.65 -31.01
C THR A 650 -26.80 -9.02 -31.83
N HIS A 651 -26.80 -9.20 -33.14
CA HIS A 651 -27.81 -8.62 -34.03
C HIS A 651 -29.01 -9.59 -34.22
N PRO A 652 -30.26 -9.13 -34.07
CA PRO A 652 -31.45 -10.00 -34.11
C PRO A 652 -31.73 -10.65 -35.47
N ASP A 653 -31.34 -10.00 -36.57
CA ASP A 653 -31.59 -10.50 -37.93
C ASP A 653 -30.60 -11.59 -38.37
N VAL A 654 -29.66 -11.99 -37.52
CA VAL A 654 -28.66 -13.01 -37.82
C VAL A 654 -29.08 -14.35 -37.19
N PRO A 655 -28.86 -15.51 -37.84
CA PRO A 655 -29.15 -16.80 -37.22
C PRO A 655 -28.40 -17.00 -35.89
N ASP A 656 -29.07 -17.54 -34.88
CA ASP A 656 -28.59 -17.64 -33.51
C ASP A 656 -27.25 -18.37 -33.38
N GLU A 657 -26.99 -19.38 -34.22
CA GLU A 657 -25.70 -20.08 -34.25
C GLU A 657 -24.55 -19.14 -34.66
N ARG A 658 -24.78 -18.25 -35.62
CA ARG A 658 -23.79 -17.22 -35.99
C ARG A 658 -23.69 -16.14 -34.92
N GLN A 659 -24.81 -15.76 -34.30
CA GLN A 659 -24.80 -14.83 -33.17
C GLN A 659 -23.93 -15.39 -32.02
N ALA A 660 -24.14 -16.64 -31.62
CA ALA A 660 -23.40 -17.28 -30.55
C ALA A 660 -21.91 -17.40 -30.87
N TYR A 661 -21.58 -17.82 -32.09
CA TYR A 661 -20.19 -17.93 -32.53
C TYR A 661 -19.50 -16.56 -32.53
N ALA A 662 -20.16 -15.53 -33.08
CA ALA A 662 -19.62 -14.17 -33.13
C ALA A 662 -19.48 -13.54 -31.74
N ALA A 663 -20.42 -13.81 -30.82
CA ALA A 663 -20.34 -13.35 -29.44
C ALA A 663 -19.09 -13.90 -28.75
N GLY A 664 -18.86 -15.21 -28.85
CA GLY A 664 -17.64 -15.83 -28.36
C GLY A 664 -16.39 -15.25 -29.03
N PHE A 665 -16.39 -15.22 -30.37
CA PHE A 665 -15.26 -14.74 -31.16
C PHE A 665 -14.84 -13.32 -30.78
N LEU A 666 -15.81 -12.41 -30.65
CA LEU A 666 -15.52 -11.02 -30.32
C LEU A 666 -14.97 -10.87 -28.90
N GLU A 667 -15.54 -11.56 -27.92
CA GLU A 667 -15.03 -11.56 -26.55
C GLU A 667 -13.61 -12.12 -26.49
N GLY A 668 -13.36 -13.26 -27.14
CA GLY A 668 -12.06 -13.91 -27.16
C GLY A 668 -10.98 -13.02 -27.76
N PHE A 669 -11.33 -12.33 -28.85
CA PHE A 669 -10.44 -11.40 -29.53
C PHE A 669 -10.12 -10.17 -28.66
N LEU A 670 -11.14 -9.50 -28.12
CA LEU A 670 -10.95 -8.26 -27.35
C LEU A 670 -10.24 -8.47 -26.02
N THR A 671 -10.49 -9.61 -25.37
CA THR A 671 -10.01 -9.89 -24.01
C THR A 671 -8.78 -10.80 -23.97
N ARG A 672 -8.13 -11.02 -25.11
CA ARG A 672 -7.02 -11.96 -25.32
C ARG A 672 -5.94 -11.91 -24.23
N ASP A 673 -5.45 -10.72 -23.86
CA ASP A 673 -4.38 -10.62 -22.85
C ASP A 673 -4.84 -11.08 -21.47
N LEU A 674 -6.06 -10.73 -21.06
CA LEU A 674 -6.62 -11.17 -19.79
C LEU A 674 -6.91 -12.67 -19.78
N ILE A 675 -7.33 -13.25 -20.91
CA ILE A 675 -7.53 -14.70 -21.05
C ILE A 675 -6.23 -15.45 -20.81
N TRP A 676 -5.14 -15.04 -21.48
CA TRP A 676 -3.84 -15.68 -21.31
C TRP A 676 -3.37 -15.62 -19.85
N MET A 677 -3.36 -14.43 -19.27
CA MET A 677 -2.91 -14.24 -17.88
C MET A 677 -3.76 -15.03 -16.88
N HIS A 678 -5.08 -15.11 -17.10
CA HIS A 678 -5.96 -15.88 -16.24
C HIS A 678 -5.70 -17.39 -16.36
N TRP A 679 -5.57 -17.91 -17.58
CA TRP A 679 -5.21 -19.31 -17.81
C TRP A 679 -3.87 -19.67 -17.13
N GLU A 680 -2.87 -18.79 -17.19
CA GLU A 680 -1.59 -18.97 -16.49
C GLU A 680 -1.77 -19.05 -14.97
N ASN A 681 -2.66 -18.22 -14.42
CA ASN A 681 -2.90 -18.14 -12.98
C ASN A 681 -3.68 -19.34 -12.44
N VAL A 682 -4.66 -19.87 -13.18
CA VAL A 682 -5.64 -20.84 -12.64
C VAL A 682 -5.53 -22.24 -13.22
N LEU A 683 -5.08 -22.42 -14.47
CA LEU A 683 -5.18 -23.70 -15.17
C LEU A 683 -3.83 -24.31 -15.62
N LYS A 684 -2.84 -23.48 -16.01
CA LYS A 684 -1.54 -23.94 -16.54
C LYS A 684 -0.85 -25.02 -15.68
N GLY A 685 -0.97 -24.91 -14.36
CA GLY A 685 -0.39 -25.87 -13.40
C GLY A 685 -1.34 -26.96 -12.90
N TYR A 686 -2.61 -26.98 -13.32
CA TYR A 686 -3.65 -27.80 -12.69
C TYR A 686 -3.36 -29.30 -12.71
N CYS A 687 -2.91 -29.81 -13.86
CA CYS A 687 -2.58 -31.23 -14.05
C CYS A 687 -1.16 -31.62 -13.64
N TYR A 688 -0.36 -30.68 -13.10
CA TYR A 688 0.98 -30.98 -12.60
C TYR A 688 0.88 -31.98 -11.43
N ASN A 689 1.59 -33.11 -11.54
CA ASN A 689 1.51 -34.25 -10.61
C ASN A 689 0.10 -34.87 -10.43
N LYS A 690 -0.85 -34.60 -11.35
CA LYS A 690 -2.22 -35.15 -11.35
C LYS A 690 -2.61 -35.77 -12.70
N THR A 691 -1.64 -36.26 -13.46
CA THR A 691 -1.83 -36.70 -14.85
C THR A 691 -2.86 -37.83 -15.00
N GLU A 692 -2.91 -38.77 -14.06
CA GLU A 692 -3.89 -39.86 -14.04
C GLU A 692 -5.32 -39.33 -13.88
N VAL A 693 -5.57 -38.51 -12.85
CA VAL A 693 -6.88 -37.90 -12.60
C VAL A 693 -7.31 -37.01 -13.75
N CYS A 694 -6.40 -36.20 -14.30
CA CYS A 694 -6.71 -35.39 -15.48
C CYS A 694 -7.04 -36.24 -16.72
N GLY A 695 -6.38 -37.39 -16.90
CA GLY A 695 -6.71 -38.34 -17.96
C GLY A 695 -8.13 -38.92 -17.81
N LEU A 696 -8.57 -39.19 -16.57
CA LEU A 696 -9.93 -39.63 -16.29
C LEU A 696 -10.95 -38.52 -16.55
N ILE A 697 -10.63 -37.27 -16.18
CA ILE A 697 -11.49 -36.11 -16.48
C ILE A 697 -11.62 -35.93 -17.99
N GLU A 698 -10.52 -36.02 -18.75
CA GLU A 698 -10.58 -35.97 -20.22
C GLU A 698 -11.48 -37.06 -20.81
N ASP A 699 -11.35 -38.32 -20.37
CA ASP A 699 -12.22 -39.42 -20.81
C ASP A 699 -13.70 -39.18 -20.45
N TYR A 700 -13.97 -38.65 -19.25
CA TYR A 700 -15.31 -38.23 -18.85
C TYR A 700 -15.86 -37.15 -19.78
N VAL A 701 -15.09 -36.09 -20.05
CA VAL A 701 -15.51 -34.96 -20.88
C VAL A 701 -15.76 -35.41 -22.32
N ASN A 702 -14.88 -36.24 -22.90
CA ASN A 702 -15.09 -36.80 -24.24
C ASN A 702 -16.43 -37.54 -24.35
N LYS A 703 -16.71 -38.45 -23.40
CA LYS A 703 -17.98 -39.19 -23.37
C LYS A 703 -19.19 -38.28 -23.11
N ASN A 704 -19.01 -37.22 -22.34
CA ASN A 704 -20.08 -36.26 -22.06
C ASN A 704 -20.41 -35.40 -23.29
N GLU A 705 -19.40 -34.94 -24.03
CA GLU A 705 -19.59 -34.22 -25.28
C GLU A 705 -20.26 -35.10 -26.35
N ASP A 706 -19.84 -36.36 -26.49
CA ASP A 706 -20.51 -37.33 -27.38
C ASP A 706 -22.00 -37.47 -27.04
N TYR A 707 -22.31 -37.57 -25.74
CA TYR A 707 -23.69 -37.60 -25.27
C TYR A 707 -24.44 -36.30 -25.63
N ILE A 708 -23.85 -35.14 -25.36
CA ILE A 708 -24.45 -33.82 -25.66
C ILE A 708 -24.73 -33.69 -27.16
N VAL A 709 -23.77 -34.02 -28.02
CA VAL A 709 -23.92 -33.98 -29.49
C VAL A 709 -25.07 -34.89 -29.91
N SER A 710 -25.12 -36.13 -29.42
CA SER A 710 -26.20 -37.07 -29.76
C SER A 710 -27.58 -36.54 -29.36
N MET A 711 -27.68 -35.86 -28.21
CA MET A 711 -28.93 -35.30 -27.71
C MET A 711 -29.35 -34.03 -28.44
N VAL A 712 -28.40 -33.14 -28.76
CA VAL A 712 -28.65 -31.96 -29.60
C VAL A 712 -29.17 -32.39 -30.98
N GLU A 713 -28.62 -33.46 -31.55
CA GLU A 713 -29.08 -33.99 -32.83
C GLU A 713 -30.43 -34.70 -32.75
N ALA A 714 -30.70 -35.45 -31.69
CA ALA A 714 -31.96 -36.15 -31.50
C ALA A 714 -33.11 -35.22 -31.09
N LYS A 715 -32.78 -34.08 -30.44
CA LYS A 715 -33.74 -33.11 -29.86
C LYS A 715 -33.55 -31.71 -30.43
N ARG A 716 -33.26 -31.59 -31.73
CA ARG A 716 -32.94 -30.30 -32.42
C ARG A 716 -33.94 -29.17 -32.19
N ASN A 717 -35.22 -29.49 -32.01
CA ASN A 717 -36.28 -28.49 -31.82
C ASN A 717 -36.63 -28.26 -30.34
N ASP A 718 -36.00 -28.98 -29.40
CA ASP A 718 -36.22 -28.78 -27.98
C ASP A 718 -35.46 -27.51 -27.51
N PRO A 719 -36.13 -26.55 -26.86
CA PRO A 719 -35.47 -25.31 -26.41
C PRO A 719 -34.27 -25.53 -25.49
N TYR A 720 -34.31 -26.53 -24.61
CA TYR A 720 -33.23 -26.81 -23.67
C TYR A 720 -31.96 -27.24 -24.43
N TRP A 721 -32.09 -28.21 -25.33
CA TRP A 721 -30.96 -28.71 -26.14
C TRP A 721 -30.46 -27.69 -27.16
N TYR A 722 -31.35 -26.84 -27.69
CA TYR A 722 -30.93 -25.75 -28.57
C TYR A 722 -30.06 -24.72 -27.83
N GLN A 723 -30.44 -24.31 -26.61
CA GLN A 723 -29.62 -23.39 -25.83
C GLN A 723 -28.28 -24.00 -25.39
N ILE A 724 -28.22 -25.32 -25.16
CA ILE A 724 -26.94 -26.05 -24.96
C ILE A 724 -26.07 -25.95 -26.21
N LYS A 725 -26.64 -26.23 -27.40
CA LYS A 725 -25.91 -26.08 -28.67
C LYS A 725 -25.31 -24.69 -28.82
N LEU A 726 -26.09 -23.64 -28.60
CA LEU A 726 -25.62 -22.25 -28.69
C LEU A 726 -24.53 -21.93 -27.66
N TYR A 727 -24.60 -22.50 -26.45
CA TYR A 727 -23.56 -22.35 -25.44
C TYR A 727 -22.20 -22.89 -25.91
N TYR A 728 -22.16 -24.11 -26.45
CA TYR A 728 -20.91 -24.71 -26.95
C TYR A 728 -20.37 -24.00 -28.20
N ILE A 729 -21.24 -23.51 -29.09
CA ILE A 729 -20.84 -22.67 -30.23
C ILE A 729 -20.18 -21.36 -29.76
N GLN A 730 -20.67 -20.77 -28.67
CA GLN A 730 -20.07 -19.58 -28.08
C GLN A 730 -18.66 -19.87 -27.51
N LEU A 731 -18.46 -21.02 -26.85
CA LEU A 731 -17.12 -21.44 -26.39
C LEU A 731 -16.15 -21.68 -27.56
N GLU A 732 -16.62 -22.28 -28.65
CA GLU A 732 -15.83 -22.46 -29.87
C GLU A 732 -15.41 -21.10 -30.44
N GLY A 733 -16.37 -20.18 -30.60
CA GLY A 733 -16.11 -18.82 -31.01
C GLY A 733 -15.04 -18.15 -30.15
N LEU A 734 -15.16 -18.27 -28.81
CA LEU A 734 -14.23 -17.70 -27.84
C LEU A 734 -12.78 -18.16 -28.07
N SER A 735 -12.56 -19.46 -28.23
CA SER A 735 -11.23 -20.02 -28.50
C SER A 735 -10.66 -19.54 -29.85
N VAL A 736 -11.49 -19.52 -30.90
CA VAL A 736 -11.04 -19.09 -32.23
C VAL A 736 -10.71 -17.59 -32.23
N GLY A 737 -11.57 -16.75 -31.66
CA GLY A 737 -11.33 -15.31 -31.58
C GLY A 737 -10.09 -14.96 -30.74
N TYR A 738 -9.89 -15.68 -29.64
CA TYR A 738 -8.66 -15.57 -28.84
C TYR A 738 -7.41 -15.90 -29.67
N ASN A 739 -7.43 -17.01 -30.41
CA ASN A 739 -6.29 -17.43 -31.22
C ASN A 739 -6.04 -16.48 -32.40
N GLU A 740 -7.09 -15.90 -32.99
CA GLU A 740 -6.97 -14.87 -34.04
C GLU A 740 -6.24 -13.62 -33.52
N ALA A 741 -6.52 -13.20 -32.29
CA ALA A 741 -5.81 -12.10 -31.62
C ALA A 741 -4.40 -12.50 -31.09
N THR A 742 -3.99 -13.77 -31.25
CA THR A 742 -2.76 -14.29 -30.64
C THR A 742 -1.64 -14.45 -31.65
N SER A 743 -0.70 -13.50 -31.63
CA SER A 743 0.49 -13.53 -32.51
C SER A 743 1.55 -14.57 -32.11
N ASN A 744 1.61 -14.98 -30.84
CA ASN A 744 2.61 -15.94 -30.36
C ASN A 744 2.01 -17.36 -30.32
N PRO A 745 2.47 -18.31 -31.15
CA PRO A 745 1.94 -19.67 -31.16
C PRO A 745 2.05 -20.42 -29.82
N TYR A 746 3.00 -20.05 -28.95
CA TYR A 746 3.11 -20.63 -27.60
C TYR A 746 1.97 -20.24 -26.66
N GLN A 747 1.21 -19.21 -27.03
CA GLN A 747 0.06 -18.73 -26.26
C GLN A 747 -1.27 -19.24 -26.81
N TRP A 748 -1.27 -20.11 -27.84
CA TRP A 748 -2.51 -20.66 -28.39
C TRP A 748 -3.21 -21.56 -27.37
N LEU A 749 -4.53 -21.38 -27.26
CA LEU A 749 -5.41 -22.17 -26.39
C LEU A 749 -6.44 -22.88 -27.25
N THR A 750 -6.59 -24.18 -27.06
CA THR A 750 -7.58 -24.99 -27.77
C THR A 750 -9.00 -24.75 -27.21
N VAL A 751 -10.03 -25.19 -27.94
CA VAL A 751 -11.41 -25.19 -27.42
C VAL A 751 -11.50 -26.02 -26.13
N ARG A 752 -10.72 -27.10 -26.04
CA ARG A 752 -10.62 -27.93 -24.83
C ARG A 752 -10.06 -27.15 -23.66
N ASP A 753 -9.00 -26.35 -23.83
CA ASP A 753 -8.46 -25.49 -22.77
C ASP A 753 -9.50 -24.49 -22.24
N ILE A 754 -10.26 -23.87 -23.14
CA ILE A 754 -11.34 -22.93 -22.79
C ILE A 754 -12.49 -23.65 -22.06
N LEU A 755 -12.85 -24.87 -22.48
CA LEU A 755 -13.85 -25.67 -21.77
C LEU A 755 -13.38 -26.00 -20.36
N TRP A 756 -12.13 -26.41 -20.18
CA TRP A 756 -11.55 -26.68 -18.86
C TRP A 756 -11.56 -25.45 -17.94
N ILE A 757 -11.29 -24.26 -18.48
CA ILE A 757 -11.47 -22.99 -17.74
C ILE A 757 -12.92 -22.90 -17.26
N ASN A 758 -13.92 -23.08 -18.14
CA ASN A 758 -15.33 -22.93 -17.76
C ASN A 758 -15.80 -24.01 -16.77
N MET A 759 -15.09 -25.13 -16.68
CA MET A 759 -15.36 -26.23 -15.75
C MET A 759 -14.74 -26.05 -14.35
N LEU A 760 -14.00 -24.97 -14.04
CA LEU A 760 -13.27 -24.83 -12.78
C LEU A 760 -14.10 -25.09 -11.50
N GLY A 761 -15.42 -24.86 -11.54
CA GLY A 761 -16.33 -25.20 -10.45
C GLY A 761 -16.63 -26.70 -10.33
N ASP A 762 -16.77 -27.40 -11.45
CA ASP A 762 -17.05 -28.84 -11.53
C ASP A 762 -15.79 -29.71 -11.33
N LEU A 763 -14.60 -29.18 -11.62
CA LEU A 763 -13.36 -29.96 -11.65
C LEU A 763 -13.04 -30.65 -10.32
N ASP A 764 -13.29 -30.00 -9.18
CA ASP A 764 -13.04 -30.58 -7.85
C ASP A 764 -13.94 -31.80 -7.58
N ASP A 765 -15.23 -31.69 -7.92
CA ASP A 765 -16.21 -32.78 -7.80
C ASP A 765 -15.91 -33.93 -8.76
N LEU A 766 -15.52 -33.62 -10.01
CA LEU A 766 -15.12 -34.62 -11.00
C LEU A 766 -13.84 -35.35 -10.58
N ALA A 767 -12.82 -34.62 -10.13
CA ALA A 767 -11.60 -35.21 -9.62
C ALA A 767 -11.89 -36.15 -8.44
N PHE A 768 -12.78 -35.74 -7.53
CA PHE A 768 -13.18 -36.57 -6.40
C PHE A 768 -13.97 -37.82 -6.82
N ALA A 769 -14.88 -37.69 -7.79
CA ALA A 769 -15.69 -38.80 -8.31
C ALA A 769 -14.85 -39.86 -9.03
N LEU A 770 -13.88 -39.43 -9.84
CA LEU A 770 -13.17 -40.29 -10.78
C LEU A 770 -11.95 -41.02 -10.18
N SER A 771 -11.35 -40.51 -9.10
CA SER A 771 -10.09 -41.01 -8.52
C SER A 771 -10.24 -42.30 -7.66
N LEU A 772 -10.99 -43.32 -8.10
CA LEU A 772 -11.28 -44.51 -7.30
C LEU A 772 -10.34 -45.72 -7.55
N PRO A 773 -9.70 -46.33 -6.50
CA PRO A 773 -9.43 -45.83 -5.13
C PRO A 773 -7.91 -45.58 -4.92
N PRO A 774 -7.39 -44.52 -4.22
CA PRO A 774 -7.42 -44.40 -2.74
C PRO A 774 -7.17 -42.96 -2.17
N GLU A 775 -7.27 -42.83 -0.84
CA GLU A 775 -7.05 -41.61 -0.01
C GLU A 775 -7.89 -40.37 -0.32
N THR A 776 -8.77 -40.02 0.60
CA THR A 776 -9.54 -38.76 0.62
C THR A 776 -8.56 -37.61 0.83
N PRO A 777 -8.25 -36.77 -0.18
CA PRO A 777 -7.46 -35.58 0.08
C PRO A 777 -8.30 -34.70 1.00
N GLU A 778 -7.81 -34.45 2.21
CA GLU A 778 -8.48 -33.62 3.22
C GLU A 778 -8.93 -32.26 2.64
N ALA A 779 -8.23 -31.77 1.59
CA ALA A 779 -8.58 -30.55 0.86
C ALA A 779 -9.96 -30.58 0.16
N LEU A 780 -10.45 -31.74 -0.30
CA LEU A 780 -11.73 -31.87 -1.02
C LEU A 780 -12.95 -31.96 -0.08
N LEU A 781 -12.73 -32.22 1.21
CA LEU A 781 -13.79 -32.25 2.23
C LEU A 781 -14.22 -30.85 2.70
N PHE A 782 -13.43 -29.82 2.37
CA PHE A 782 -13.55 -28.47 2.92
C PHE A 782 -13.49 -27.35 1.85
N GLY A 783 -14.13 -27.57 0.70
CA GLY A 783 -14.35 -26.55 -0.33
C GLY A 783 -15.40 -25.52 0.10
N GLU A 784 -15.03 -24.56 0.94
CA GLU A 784 -15.89 -23.40 1.23
C GLU A 784 -15.79 -22.36 0.12
N ARG A 785 -16.91 -22.09 -0.55
CA ARG A 785 -17.03 -21.05 -1.56
C ARG A 785 -18.23 -20.15 -1.32
N CYS A 786 -17.97 -18.92 -0.91
CA CYS A 786 -18.90 -17.81 -0.97
C CYS A 786 -19.85 -17.66 0.24
N SER A 787 -20.35 -16.43 0.40
CA SER A 787 -21.46 -16.09 1.31
C SER A 787 -22.51 -15.31 0.54
N GLY A 788 -23.79 -15.48 0.86
CA GLY A 788 -24.91 -14.82 0.17
C GLY A 788 -25.96 -14.29 1.15
N LEU A 789 -26.64 -13.22 0.77
CA LEU A 789 -27.70 -12.64 1.58
C LEU A 789 -28.79 -12.01 0.70
N VAL A 790 -30.03 -12.49 0.88
CA VAL A 790 -31.25 -11.82 0.40
C VAL A 790 -31.85 -11.08 1.58
N LYS A 791 -31.98 -9.76 1.49
CA LYS A 791 -32.45 -8.90 2.60
C LYS A 791 -33.67 -8.09 2.17
N LEU A 792 -34.80 -8.34 2.81
CA LEU A 792 -35.98 -7.47 2.74
C LEU A 792 -35.83 -6.39 3.81
N LEU A 793 -35.91 -5.11 3.42
CA LEU A 793 -35.80 -4.04 4.41
C LEU A 793 -36.99 -4.05 5.39
N PRO A 794 -36.79 -3.69 6.67
CA PRO A 794 -37.84 -3.78 7.69
C PRO A 794 -39.12 -2.99 7.35
N ASP A 795 -38.98 -1.87 6.64
CA ASP A 795 -40.07 -1.01 6.20
C ASP A 795 -40.63 -1.35 4.81
N TRP A 796 -40.07 -2.39 4.17
CA TRP A 796 -40.36 -2.85 2.82
C TRP A 796 -40.08 -1.79 1.74
N SER A 797 -39.20 -0.84 2.02
CA SER A 797 -38.78 0.19 1.05
C SER A 797 -37.91 -0.39 -0.07
N ASP A 798 -37.19 -1.49 0.18
CA ASP A 798 -36.33 -2.13 -0.81
C ASP A 798 -36.11 -3.63 -0.51
N LEU A 799 -35.57 -4.34 -1.49
CA LEU A 799 -35.13 -5.73 -1.43
C LEU A 799 -33.72 -5.80 -2.02
N TYR A 800 -32.79 -6.35 -1.26
CA TYR A 800 -31.40 -6.54 -1.68
C TYR A 800 -31.10 -8.02 -1.94
N THR A 801 -30.38 -8.29 -3.02
CA THR A 801 -29.80 -9.60 -3.31
C THR A 801 -28.29 -9.43 -3.46
N SER A 802 -27.52 -10.29 -2.81
CA SER A 802 -26.06 -10.15 -2.74
C SER A 802 -25.33 -11.48 -2.68
N GLN A 803 -24.07 -11.44 -3.08
CA GLN A 803 -23.14 -12.55 -3.04
C GLN A 803 -21.72 -12.02 -2.79
N VAL A 804 -20.94 -12.77 -2.02
CA VAL A 804 -19.54 -12.53 -1.69
C VAL A 804 -18.78 -13.76 -2.13
N THR A 805 -18.01 -13.68 -3.22
CA THR A 805 -17.27 -14.85 -3.71
C THR A 805 -16.13 -15.17 -2.77
N TRP A 806 -15.99 -16.44 -2.37
CA TRP A 806 -14.73 -16.91 -1.81
C TRP A 806 -14.03 -17.81 -2.81
N ASN A 807 -12.81 -17.44 -3.17
CA ASN A 807 -12.01 -18.18 -4.13
C ASN A 807 -10.53 -18.00 -3.79
N SER A 808 -9.69 -18.72 -4.52
CA SER A 808 -8.26 -18.52 -4.52
C SER A 808 -7.88 -17.13 -5.04
N TYR A 809 -6.88 -16.48 -4.43
CA TYR A 809 -6.51 -15.11 -4.78
C TYR A 809 -5.92 -14.99 -6.20
N GLN A 810 -5.34 -16.05 -6.75
CA GLN A 810 -4.88 -16.09 -8.14
C GLN A 810 -6.02 -15.99 -9.17
N SER A 811 -7.29 -16.15 -8.76
CA SER A 811 -8.44 -15.96 -9.64
C SER A 811 -8.84 -14.49 -9.85
N MET A 812 -8.23 -13.53 -9.14
CA MET A 812 -8.72 -12.14 -9.06
C MET A 812 -8.55 -11.27 -10.33
N LEU A 813 -8.35 -11.84 -11.52
CA LEU A 813 -8.67 -11.13 -12.76
C LEU A 813 -10.18 -11.17 -12.98
N ARG A 814 -10.84 -10.03 -12.79
CA ARG A 814 -12.30 -9.97 -12.69
C ARG A 814 -12.95 -9.20 -13.83
N PHE A 815 -14.15 -9.61 -14.19
CA PHE A 815 -14.99 -8.96 -15.18
C PHE A 815 -16.38 -8.63 -14.63
N HIS A 816 -16.91 -7.47 -15.01
CA HIS A 816 -18.34 -7.24 -15.13
C HIS A 816 -18.71 -7.49 -16.60
N LYS A 817 -19.63 -8.42 -16.85
CA LYS A 817 -20.11 -8.72 -18.20
C LYS A 817 -21.57 -8.36 -18.34
N MET A 818 -21.91 -7.76 -19.48
CA MET A 818 -23.26 -7.60 -19.97
C MET A 818 -23.40 -8.35 -21.29
N TYR A 819 -24.33 -9.29 -21.35
CA TYR A 819 -24.68 -9.99 -22.58
C TYR A 819 -26.08 -9.59 -23.02
N VAL A 820 -26.20 -9.20 -24.29
CA VAL A 820 -27.45 -8.91 -25.00
C VAL A 820 -27.52 -9.83 -26.22
N LEU A 821 -28.12 -10.99 -26.04
CA LEU A 821 -28.13 -12.11 -26.98
C LEU A 821 -29.54 -12.31 -27.55
N HIS A 822 -29.72 -12.03 -28.83
CA HIS A 822 -31.01 -12.12 -29.53
C HIS A 822 -31.33 -13.55 -30.01
N TYR A 823 -31.20 -14.53 -29.12
CA TYR A 823 -31.50 -15.93 -29.44
C TYR A 823 -33.00 -16.21 -29.40
N GLY A 824 -33.48 -17.07 -30.31
CA GLY A 824 -34.80 -17.67 -30.27
C GLY A 824 -34.89 -18.82 -29.26
N MET A 825 -36.11 -19.20 -28.90
CA MET A 825 -36.37 -20.36 -28.04
C MET A 825 -35.86 -21.67 -28.67
N SER A 826 -36.03 -21.84 -29.99
CA SER A 826 -35.58 -23.02 -30.74
C SER A 826 -35.34 -22.65 -32.22
N PRO A 827 -34.79 -23.55 -33.08
CA PRO A 827 -34.62 -23.26 -34.50
C PRO A 827 -35.92 -22.91 -35.24
N ILE A 828 -37.06 -23.42 -34.75
CA ILE A 828 -38.39 -23.23 -35.34
C ILE A 828 -39.24 -22.18 -34.60
N ASP A 829 -38.85 -21.80 -33.38
CA ASP A 829 -39.52 -20.78 -32.57
C ASP A 829 -38.57 -19.61 -32.33
N ARG A 830 -38.76 -18.55 -33.13
CA ARG A 830 -37.99 -17.31 -33.07
C ARG A 830 -38.40 -16.37 -31.95
N THR A 831 -39.31 -16.78 -31.06
CA THR A 831 -39.62 -16.01 -29.85
C THR A 831 -38.33 -15.80 -29.06
N LEU A 832 -38.03 -14.54 -28.74
CA LEU A 832 -36.84 -14.17 -27.98
C LEU A 832 -36.82 -14.88 -26.61
N ILE A 833 -35.67 -15.42 -26.23
CA ILE A 833 -35.50 -16.04 -24.92
C ILE A 833 -35.75 -15.04 -23.78
N PRO A 834 -36.35 -15.45 -22.64
CA PRO A 834 -36.61 -14.54 -21.52
C PRO A 834 -35.38 -13.84 -20.97
N GLY A 835 -34.26 -14.54 -20.90
CA GLY A 835 -32.96 -14.05 -20.44
C GLY A 835 -32.06 -13.55 -21.57
N TRP A 836 -32.61 -12.85 -22.55
CA TRP A 836 -31.85 -12.30 -23.68
C TRP A 836 -30.85 -11.21 -23.24
N LYS A 837 -31.12 -10.48 -22.15
CA LYS A 837 -30.19 -9.49 -21.58
C LYS A 837 -29.83 -9.86 -20.14
N MET A 838 -28.54 -9.90 -19.81
CA MET A 838 -28.10 -10.18 -18.45
C MET A 838 -26.76 -9.51 -18.13
N SER A 839 -26.64 -9.02 -16.89
CA SER A 839 -25.38 -8.53 -16.32
C SER A 839 -24.91 -9.45 -15.20
N PHE A 840 -23.63 -9.78 -15.13
CA PHE A 840 -23.10 -10.70 -14.14
C PHE A 840 -21.61 -10.43 -13.85
N SER A 841 -21.15 -10.86 -12.67
CA SER A 841 -19.71 -10.89 -12.36
C SER A 841 -19.08 -12.17 -12.93
N SER A 842 -17.89 -12.05 -13.48
CA SER A 842 -17.23 -13.12 -14.23
C SER A 842 -15.71 -12.94 -14.22
N TYR A 843 -15.03 -13.67 -15.10
CA TYR A 843 -13.59 -13.80 -15.22
C TYR A 843 -13.22 -13.88 -16.72
N PRO A 844 -11.94 -13.71 -17.10
CA PRO A 844 -11.50 -13.89 -18.48
C PRO A 844 -11.75 -15.33 -18.98
N ALA A 845 -12.22 -15.48 -20.22
CA ALA A 845 -12.59 -16.76 -20.88
C ALA A 845 -13.83 -17.51 -20.35
N PHE A 846 -14.53 -16.94 -19.37
CA PHE A 846 -15.76 -17.50 -18.82
C PHE A 846 -17.00 -16.92 -19.50
N VAL A 847 -17.79 -17.72 -20.23
CA VAL A 847 -19.03 -17.21 -20.89
C VAL A 847 -20.26 -17.24 -19.97
N GLN A 848 -20.01 -17.40 -18.69
CA GLN A 848 -20.94 -17.41 -17.58
C GLN A 848 -20.30 -16.71 -16.36
N SER A 849 -21.02 -16.65 -15.26
CA SER A 849 -20.40 -16.46 -13.96
C SER A 849 -19.88 -17.80 -13.44
N THR A 850 -18.85 -17.77 -12.60
CA THR A 850 -18.46 -18.91 -11.73
C THR A 850 -18.50 -18.54 -10.25
N ASP A 851 -19.03 -17.36 -9.91
CA ASP A 851 -19.12 -16.81 -8.55
C ASP A 851 -20.14 -17.51 -7.63
N ASP A 852 -21.47 -17.53 -7.86
CA ASP A 852 -22.26 -16.95 -8.96
C ASP A 852 -23.17 -15.76 -8.62
N PHE A 853 -23.32 -14.80 -9.56
CA PHE A 853 -24.26 -13.68 -9.44
C PHE A 853 -24.71 -13.10 -10.80
N TYR A 854 -26.02 -13.12 -11.08
CA TYR A 854 -26.62 -12.64 -12.33
C TYR A 854 -27.83 -11.74 -12.10
N ILE A 855 -28.02 -10.72 -12.95
CA ILE A 855 -29.26 -9.96 -13.10
C ILE A 855 -29.77 -10.17 -14.52
N ILE A 856 -31.01 -10.62 -14.66
CA ILE A 856 -31.51 -11.20 -15.92
C ILE A 856 -32.79 -10.48 -16.36
N SER A 857 -32.96 -10.29 -17.68
CA SER A 857 -34.07 -9.54 -18.30
C SER A 857 -35.45 -10.14 -18.05
N SER A 858 -35.50 -11.39 -17.61
CA SER A 858 -36.72 -12.03 -17.11
C SER A 858 -37.19 -11.46 -15.78
N GLY A 859 -36.45 -10.53 -15.16
CA GLY A 859 -36.71 -9.97 -13.83
C GLY A 859 -36.17 -10.84 -12.69
N LEU A 860 -35.36 -11.85 -13.01
CA LEU A 860 -34.73 -12.74 -12.05
C LEU A 860 -33.33 -12.23 -11.68
N VAL A 861 -32.96 -12.44 -10.41
CA VAL A 861 -31.58 -12.42 -9.95
C VAL A 861 -31.26 -13.81 -9.43
N SER A 862 -30.24 -14.45 -10.01
CA SER A 862 -29.78 -15.78 -9.62
C SER A 862 -28.38 -15.70 -9.04
N ALA A 863 -28.16 -16.37 -7.92
CA ALA A 863 -26.88 -16.47 -7.25
C ALA A 863 -26.82 -17.75 -6.41
N GLU A 864 -25.62 -18.18 -6.05
CA GLU A 864 -25.44 -19.37 -5.21
C GLU A 864 -24.35 -19.23 -4.15
N THR A 865 -24.26 -20.25 -3.28
CA THR A 865 -23.03 -20.62 -2.58
C THR A 865 -22.86 -22.14 -2.60
N THR A 866 -21.62 -22.63 -2.72
CA THR A 866 -21.34 -24.06 -2.90
C THR A 866 -21.54 -24.84 -1.60
N ILE A 867 -22.45 -25.81 -1.55
CA ILE A 867 -22.67 -26.64 -0.36
C ILE A 867 -21.73 -27.85 -0.27
N GLY A 868 -21.17 -28.25 -1.42
CA GLY A 868 -20.28 -29.40 -1.54
C GLY A 868 -20.95 -30.73 -1.18
N ASN A 869 -20.17 -31.80 -1.19
CA ASN A 869 -20.64 -33.11 -0.76
C ASN A 869 -19.52 -33.91 -0.11
N SER A 870 -19.67 -34.27 1.16
CA SER A 870 -18.70 -35.11 1.87
C SER A 870 -19.04 -36.61 1.83
N ASN A 871 -20.24 -36.97 1.33
CA ASN A 871 -20.67 -38.34 1.19
C ASN A 871 -20.16 -38.94 -0.14
N ARG A 872 -19.07 -39.71 -0.05
CA ARG A 872 -18.40 -40.30 -1.22
C ARG A 872 -19.31 -41.22 -2.04
N THR A 873 -20.22 -41.96 -1.40
CA THR A 873 -21.12 -42.89 -2.10
C THR A 873 -22.03 -42.19 -3.09
N LEU A 874 -22.40 -40.93 -2.86
CA LEU A 874 -23.23 -40.20 -3.82
C LEU A 874 -22.51 -39.96 -5.15
N TYR A 875 -21.18 -39.82 -5.16
CA TYR A 875 -20.42 -39.61 -6.39
C TYR A 875 -20.41 -40.82 -7.34
N GLU A 876 -20.84 -42.00 -6.88
CA GLU A 876 -21.14 -43.13 -7.77
C GLU A 876 -22.24 -42.80 -8.78
N ASN A 877 -23.04 -41.76 -8.53
CA ASN A 877 -24.06 -41.26 -9.46
C ASN A 877 -23.52 -40.23 -10.45
N VAL A 878 -22.22 -39.92 -10.47
CA VAL A 878 -21.62 -39.00 -11.45
C VAL A 878 -21.20 -39.80 -12.69
N HIS A 879 -21.83 -39.49 -13.81
CA HIS A 879 -21.67 -40.24 -15.06
C HIS A 879 -21.61 -39.29 -16.26
N PRO A 880 -20.81 -39.60 -17.30
CA PRO A 880 -20.72 -38.72 -18.46
C PRO A 880 -21.98 -38.77 -19.35
N GLN A 881 -22.75 -39.87 -19.31
CA GLN A 881 -23.98 -40.00 -20.10
C GLN A 881 -25.21 -39.67 -19.26
N GLY A 882 -26.18 -38.98 -19.86
CA GLY A 882 -27.42 -38.59 -19.17
C GLY A 882 -27.34 -37.29 -18.37
N GLN A 883 -26.14 -36.72 -18.23
CA GLN A 883 -25.83 -35.58 -17.36
C GLN A 883 -25.23 -34.42 -18.13
N ILE A 884 -25.44 -33.20 -17.63
CA ILE A 884 -24.87 -31.96 -18.16
C ILE A 884 -24.19 -31.24 -16.99
N LEU A 885 -22.95 -30.78 -17.19
CA LEU A 885 -22.19 -30.05 -16.16
C LEU A 885 -22.90 -28.76 -15.72
N GLU A 886 -22.61 -28.32 -14.50
CA GLU A 886 -23.44 -27.34 -13.80
C GLU A 886 -23.49 -25.99 -14.49
N PHE A 887 -22.33 -25.48 -14.89
CA PHE A 887 -22.20 -24.16 -15.51
C PHE A 887 -23.05 -24.01 -16.79
N VAL A 888 -23.20 -25.09 -17.57
CA VAL A 888 -24.07 -25.13 -18.76
C VAL A 888 -25.55 -25.10 -18.34
N ARG A 889 -25.93 -25.89 -17.33
CA ARG A 889 -27.30 -25.93 -16.81
C ARG A 889 -27.73 -24.58 -16.22
N ALA A 890 -26.86 -23.92 -15.47
CA ALA A 890 -27.09 -22.60 -14.92
C ALA A 890 -27.37 -21.57 -16.03
N MET A 891 -26.54 -21.55 -17.08
CA MET A 891 -26.75 -20.65 -18.21
C MET A 891 -28.01 -20.94 -19.02
N VAL A 892 -28.35 -22.21 -19.24
CA VAL A 892 -29.60 -22.59 -19.91
C VAL A 892 -30.82 -22.16 -19.08
N ALA A 893 -30.76 -22.34 -17.76
CA ALA A 893 -31.81 -21.88 -16.85
C ALA A 893 -31.93 -20.35 -16.85
N ASN A 894 -30.82 -19.62 -16.81
CA ASN A 894 -30.79 -18.16 -16.91
C ASN A 894 -31.40 -17.66 -18.23
N ARG A 895 -31.10 -18.32 -19.36
CA ARG A 895 -31.64 -17.96 -20.69
C ARG A 895 -33.14 -18.21 -20.79
N LEU A 896 -33.65 -19.34 -20.31
CA LEU A 896 -35.01 -19.82 -20.59
C LEU A 896 -36.06 -19.50 -19.51
N ALA A 897 -35.67 -19.18 -18.28
CA ALA A 897 -36.61 -19.03 -17.17
C ALA A 897 -37.33 -17.67 -17.13
N ARG A 898 -38.65 -17.71 -16.88
CA ARG A 898 -39.50 -16.52 -16.63
C ARG A 898 -39.83 -16.30 -15.15
N SER A 899 -39.64 -17.33 -14.32
CA SER A 899 -39.94 -17.32 -12.88
C SER A 899 -38.94 -18.19 -12.13
N GLY A 900 -38.79 -17.98 -10.82
CA GLY A 900 -37.91 -18.79 -9.97
C GLY A 900 -38.22 -20.29 -10.04
N ARG A 901 -39.50 -20.67 -10.03
CA ARG A 901 -39.92 -22.06 -10.20
C ARG A 901 -39.45 -22.65 -11.53
N GLN A 902 -39.62 -21.92 -12.63
CA GLN A 902 -39.20 -22.41 -13.95
C GLN A 902 -37.68 -22.55 -14.03
N TRP A 903 -36.93 -21.61 -13.44
CA TRP A 903 -35.47 -21.71 -13.35
C TRP A 903 -35.05 -23.01 -12.67
N VAL A 904 -35.67 -23.31 -11.52
CA VAL A 904 -35.46 -24.53 -10.75
C VAL A 904 -35.78 -25.80 -11.55
N GLU A 905 -36.89 -25.82 -12.30
CA GLU A 905 -37.26 -26.98 -13.13
C GLU A 905 -36.34 -27.19 -14.34
N LEU A 906 -35.75 -26.11 -14.87
CA LEU A 906 -34.78 -26.18 -15.96
C LEU A 906 -33.43 -26.68 -15.45
N PHE A 907 -32.93 -26.10 -14.35
CA PHE A 907 -31.61 -26.40 -13.79
C PHE A 907 -31.46 -27.85 -13.32
N ARG A 908 -32.52 -28.45 -12.74
CA ARG A 908 -32.49 -29.83 -12.25
C ARG A 908 -32.43 -30.90 -13.35
N LYS A 909 -32.72 -30.54 -14.60
CA LYS A 909 -32.65 -31.49 -15.72
C LYS A 909 -31.21 -31.94 -15.90
N HIS A 910 -31.00 -33.23 -16.10
CA HIS A 910 -29.67 -33.80 -16.36
C HIS A 910 -28.64 -33.41 -15.29
N ASN A 911 -29.05 -33.34 -14.02
CA ASN A 911 -28.17 -33.05 -12.89
C ASN A 911 -26.90 -33.91 -12.94
N SER A 912 -25.73 -33.25 -12.96
CA SER A 912 -24.42 -33.88 -12.98
C SER A 912 -23.91 -34.31 -11.61
N GLY A 913 -24.41 -33.72 -10.52
CA GLY A 913 -23.78 -33.91 -9.20
C GLY A 913 -22.42 -33.24 -9.04
N THR A 914 -22.10 -32.29 -9.91
CA THR A 914 -20.86 -31.52 -9.89
C THR A 914 -21.19 -30.05 -9.69
N TYR A 915 -20.26 -29.31 -9.09
CA TYR A 915 -20.45 -27.98 -8.53
C TYR A 915 -21.73 -27.88 -7.68
N ASN A 916 -21.74 -28.63 -6.58
CA ASN A 916 -22.94 -28.82 -5.76
C ASN A 916 -23.27 -27.56 -4.94
N ASN A 917 -24.31 -26.83 -5.35
CA ASN A 917 -24.61 -25.47 -4.90
C ASN A 917 -25.99 -25.33 -4.23
N GLN A 918 -26.14 -24.32 -3.37
CA GLN A 918 -27.43 -23.76 -2.95
C GLN A 918 -27.72 -22.52 -3.80
N TRP A 919 -28.58 -22.68 -4.80
CA TRP A 919 -29.07 -21.59 -5.64
C TRP A 919 -30.24 -20.88 -4.99
N TYR A 920 -30.21 -19.55 -4.96
CA TYR A 920 -31.32 -18.69 -4.53
C TYR A 920 -31.72 -17.72 -5.65
N ILE A 921 -32.95 -17.89 -6.12
CA ILE A 921 -33.49 -17.20 -7.30
C ILE A 921 -34.54 -16.20 -6.84
N VAL A 922 -34.22 -14.92 -6.97
CA VAL A 922 -35.08 -13.81 -6.57
C VAL A 922 -35.82 -13.26 -7.79
N ASP A 923 -37.14 -13.39 -7.81
CA ASP A 923 -38.00 -12.82 -8.85
C ASP A 923 -38.49 -11.42 -8.43
N TYR A 924 -37.77 -10.38 -8.84
CA TYR A 924 -38.09 -9.00 -8.48
C TYR A 924 -39.46 -8.54 -9.01
N LYS A 925 -40.07 -9.26 -9.98
CA LYS A 925 -41.45 -9.00 -10.42
C LYS A 925 -42.48 -9.31 -9.32
N LYS A 926 -42.10 -10.07 -8.29
CA LYS A 926 -42.94 -10.46 -7.15
C LYS A 926 -42.76 -9.56 -5.93
N PHE A 927 -41.93 -8.51 -6.04
CA PHE A 927 -41.75 -7.49 -5.01
C PHE A 927 -42.19 -6.12 -5.54
N LYS A 928 -42.93 -5.38 -4.70
CA LYS A 928 -43.25 -3.97 -4.91
C LYS A 928 -42.79 -3.20 -3.66
N PRO A 929 -41.88 -2.23 -3.78
CA PRO A 929 -41.44 -1.44 -2.64
C PRO A 929 -42.57 -0.56 -2.12
N ARG A 930 -42.54 -0.27 -0.83
CA ARG A 930 -43.40 0.74 -0.21
C ARG A 930 -42.96 2.13 -0.67
N SER A 931 -43.88 2.98 -1.11
CA SER A 931 -43.59 4.35 -1.54
C SER A 931 -44.72 5.31 -1.15
N GLY A 932 -44.41 6.31 -0.31
CA GLY A 932 -45.41 7.27 0.18
C GLY A 932 -46.61 6.58 0.83
N SER A 933 -47.80 6.77 0.25
CA SER A 933 -49.06 6.14 0.68
C SER A 933 -49.30 4.74 0.11
N GLU A 934 -48.50 4.28 -0.86
CA GLU A 934 -48.64 2.94 -1.44
C GLU A 934 -48.01 1.87 -0.54
N LEU A 935 -48.79 0.85 -0.20
CA LEU A 935 -48.30 -0.31 0.55
C LEU A 935 -47.35 -1.16 -0.33
N GLY A 936 -46.21 -1.55 0.26
CA GLY A 936 -45.32 -2.54 -0.34
C GLY A 936 -45.97 -3.93 -0.37
N SER A 937 -45.55 -4.79 -1.30
CA SER A 937 -46.09 -6.14 -1.43
C SER A 937 -45.01 -7.17 -1.74
N VAL A 938 -45.08 -8.31 -1.06
CA VAL A 938 -44.31 -9.53 -1.35
C VAL A 938 -45.30 -10.63 -1.76
N GLN A 939 -45.12 -11.18 -2.95
CA GLN A 939 -45.97 -12.26 -3.47
C GLN A 939 -45.26 -13.62 -3.43
N PRO A 940 -46.00 -14.74 -3.35
CA PRO A 940 -45.42 -16.07 -3.58
C PRO A 940 -44.65 -16.15 -4.90
N GLY A 941 -43.55 -16.88 -4.90
CA GLY A 941 -42.61 -17.00 -5.99
C GLY A 941 -41.50 -15.94 -6.01
N LEU A 942 -41.42 -15.06 -5.01
CA LEU A 942 -40.35 -14.07 -4.87
C LEU A 942 -38.98 -14.73 -4.66
N LEU A 943 -38.87 -15.73 -3.78
CA LEU A 943 -37.60 -16.42 -3.50
C LEU A 943 -37.78 -17.92 -3.67
N TRP A 944 -37.10 -18.49 -4.67
CA TRP A 944 -36.96 -19.94 -4.82
C TRP A 944 -35.55 -20.35 -4.42
N VAL A 945 -35.43 -21.40 -3.61
CA VAL A 945 -34.13 -21.99 -3.24
C VAL A 945 -34.07 -23.42 -3.76
N LEU A 946 -32.95 -23.79 -4.39
CA LEU A 946 -32.64 -25.14 -4.84
C LEU A 946 -31.28 -25.57 -4.31
N GLU A 947 -31.18 -26.82 -3.87
CA GLU A 947 -29.92 -27.45 -3.51
C GLU A 947 -29.69 -28.71 -4.35
N GLN A 948 -28.44 -28.92 -4.75
CA GLN A 948 -28.03 -30.03 -5.60
C GLN A 948 -27.01 -30.92 -4.90
N LEU A 949 -27.15 -32.23 -5.10
CA LEU A 949 -26.16 -33.27 -4.82
C LEU A 949 -26.09 -34.24 -6.00
N PRO A 950 -25.07 -35.11 -6.08
CA PRO A 950 -25.09 -36.21 -7.04
C PRO A 950 -26.35 -37.08 -6.90
N GLY A 951 -27.11 -37.17 -7.98
CA GLY A 951 -28.35 -37.95 -8.05
C GLY A 951 -29.57 -37.35 -7.34
N TYR A 952 -29.46 -36.17 -6.70
CA TYR A 952 -30.57 -35.59 -5.93
C TYR A 952 -30.63 -34.06 -6.03
N THR A 953 -31.85 -33.51 -6.10
CA THR A 953 -32.09 -32.07 -5.94
C THR A 953 -33.31 -31.86 -5.06
N GLU A 954 -33.30 -30.79 -4.27
CA GLU A 954 -34.44 -30.35 -3.47
C GLU A 954 -34.65 -28.86 -3.68
N ALA A 955 -35.91 -28.41 -3.76
CA ALA A 955 -36.20 -26.99 -3.94
C ALA A 955 -37.54 -26.59 -3.32
N ALA A 956 -37.62 -25.34 -2.86
CA ALA A 956 -38.83 -24.78 -2.26
C ALA A 956 -38.96 -23.28 -2.55
N ASP A 957 -40.20 -22.80 -2.51
CA ASP A 957 -40.52 -21.37 -2.45
C ASP A 957 -40.38 -20.89 -1.00
N LEU A 958 -39.38 -20.06 -0.73
CA LEU A 958 -39.09 -19.48 0.59
C LEU A 958 -39.55 -18.03 0.72
N SER A 959 -40.49 -17.58 -0.12
CA SER A 959 -41.03 -16.20 -0.07
C SER A 959 -41.68 -15.88 1.28
N GLU A 960 -42.43 -16.82 1.85
CA GLU A 960 -43.07 -16.65 3.16
C GLU A 960 -42.02 -16.62 4.28
N HIS A 961 -40.98 -17.46 4.19
CA HIS A 961 -39.86 -17.42 5.12
C HIS A 961 -39.17 -16.05 5.08
N LEU A 962 -38.77 -15.58 3.89
CA LEU A 962 -38.14 -14.27 3.70
C LEU A 962 -39.00 -13.12 4.24
N LYS A 963 -40.33 -13.18 4.04
CA LYS A 963 -41.26 -12.19 4.57
C LYS A 963 -41.29 -12.20 6.10
N ASN A 964 -41.25 -13.36 6.73
CA ASN A 964 -41.35 -13.51 8.18
C ASN A 964 -40.03 -13.19 8.90
N THR A 965 -38.89 -13.60 8.34
CA THR A 965 -37.57 -13.39 8.93
C THR A 965 -36.91 -12.09 8.48
N THR A 966 -37.39 -11.49 7.39
CA THR A 966 -36.80 -10.36 6.65
C THR A 966 -35.47 -10.65 5.95
N TYR A 967 -34.94 -11.87 6.00
CA TYR A 967 -33.71 -12.23 5.30
C TYR A 967 -33.59 -13.72 5.01
N PHE A 968 -32.79 -14.08 4.00
CA PHE A 968 -32.33 -15.45 3.75
C PHE A 968 -30.81 -15.45 3.56
N PRO A 969 -30.04 -16.11 4.45
CA PRO A 969 -28.59 -16.20 4.33
C PRO A 969 -28.16 -17.49 3.61
N SER A 970 -26.98 -17.45 2.98
CA SER A 970 -26.35 -18.59 2.32
C SER A 970 -24.86 -18.61 2.66
N TYR A 971 -24.30 -19.76 3.06
CA TYR A 971 -22.94 -19.84 3.63
C TYR A 971 -22.33 -21.25 3.59
N ASN A 972 -22.41 -21.93 2.44
CA ASN A 972 -21.80 -23.26 2.22
C ASN A 972 -22.40 -24.44 3.00
N ILE A 973 -23.55 -24.28 3.64
CA ILE A 973 -24.22 -25.36 4.34
C ILE A 973 -25.65 -25.48 3.82
N ALA A 974 -26.03 -26.70 3.46
CA ALA A 974 -27.36 -27.02 2.98
C ALA A 974 -28.43 -26.66 4.03
N TYR A 975 -29.42 -25.87 3.62
CA TYR A 975 -30.63 -25.48 4.34
C TYR A 975 -31.63 -26.64 4.45
N PHE A 976 -31.83 -27.42 3.38
CA PHE A 976 -32.82 -28.49 3.42
C PHE A 976 -32.29 -29.65 4.29
N PRO A 977 -33.00 -30.06 5.37
CA PRO A 977 -32.48 -31.06 6.30
C PRO A 977 -32.11 -32.40 5.65
N ARG A 978 -32.81 -32.79 4.58
CA ARG A 978 -32.52 -34.01 3.83
C ARG A 978 -31.22 -33.88 3.04
N VAL A 979 -31.02 -32.79 2.31
CA VAL A 979 -29.77 -32.50 1.60
C VAL A 979 -28.60 -32.40 2.58
N PHE A 980 -28.78 -31.71 3.71
CA PHE A 980 -27.80 -31.64 4.79
C PHE A 980 -27.38 -33.03 5.30
N ASN A 981 -28.35 -33.91 5.55
CA ASN A 981 -28.08 -35.26 6.02
C ASN A 981 -27.40 -36.12 4.94
N MET A 982 -27.92 -36.09 3.70
CA MET A 982 -27.40 -36.90 2.58
C MET A 982 -25.95 -36.53 2.21
N SER A 983 -25.59 -35.25 2.30
CA SER A 983 -24.25 -34.73 1.98
C SER A 983 -23.19 -35.06 3.05
N GLY A 984 -23.57 -35.73 4.14
CA GLY A 984 -22.67 -36.09 5.24
C GLY A 984 -22.58 -35.02 6.36
N GLY A 985 -23.51 -34.06 6.41
CA GLY A 985 -23.49 -32.97 7.39
C GLY A 985 -23.49 -33.45 8.85
N ASN A 986 -24.31 -34.46 9.18
CA ASN A 986 -24.39 -35.01 10.54
C ASN A 986 -23.07 -35.66 10.98
N GLN A 987 -22.38 -36.35 10.07
CA GLN A 987 -21.07 -36.94 10.32
C GLN A 987 -20.03 -35.84 10.55
N ARG A 988 -20.05 -34.78 9.75
CA ARG A 988 -19.14 -33.64 9.93
C ARG A 988 -19.37 -32.91 11.25
N ILE A 989 -20.62 -32.75 11.70
CA ILE A 989 -20.91 -32.22 13.04
C ILE A 989 -20.33 -33.14 14.12
N ALA A 990 -20.55 -34.45 14.02
CA ALA A 990 -20.04 -35.40 15.00
C ALA A 990 -18.50 -35.40 15.08
N THR A 991 -17.81 -35.14 13.96
CA THR A 991 -16.34 -35.13 13.88
C THR A 991 -15.73 -33.77 14.24
N PHE A 992 -16.29 -32.67 13.73
CA PHE A 992 -15.66 -31.33 13.77
C PHE A 992 -16.50 -30.27 14.51
N GLY A 993 -17.71 -30.62 14.95
CA GLY A 993 -18.58 -29.76 15.76
C GLY A 993 -19.38 -28.72 14.96
N ASP A 994 -19.79 -27.68 15.68
CA ASP A 994 -20.74 -26.63 15.26
C ASP A 994 -20.35 -25.88 13.98
N TRP A 995 -19.09 -25.94 13.56
CA TRP A 995 -18.64 -25.26 12.35
C TRP A 995 -19.35 -25.80 11.09
N PHE A 996 -19.79 -27.07 11.11
CA PHE A 996 -20.56 -27.69 10.02
C PHE A 996 -22.06 -27.69 10.25
N ALA A 997 -22.56 -27.07 11.32
CA ALA A 997 -23.98 -27.01 11.61
C ALA A 997 -24.62 -25.78 10.95
N TYR A 998 -25.81 -25.95 10.37
CA TYR A 998 -26.49 -24.91 9.60
C TYR A 998 -26.76 -23.63 10.41
N ASP A 999 -27.27 -23.75 11.64
CA ASP A 999 -27.67 -22.58 12.46
C ASP A 999 -26.56 -22.05 13.38
N THR A 1000 -25.54 -22.87 13.67
CA THR A 1000 -24.56 -22.57 14.73
C THR A 1000 -23.13 -22.35 14.24
N ASN A 1001 -22.86 -22.50 12.94
CA ASN A 1001 -21.56 -22.12 12.38
C ASN A 1001 -21.29 -20.60 12.53
N PRO A 1002 -20.01 -20.17 12.48
CA PRO A 1002 -19.65 -18.76 12.64
C PRO A 1002 -20.42 -17.79 11.73
N ARG A 1003 -20.55 -18.11 10.44
CA ARG A 1003 -21.23 -17.25 9.46
C ARG A 1003 -22.73 -17.15 9.71
N ALA A 1004 -23.40 -18.26 10.06
CA ALA A 1004 -24.82 -18.23 10.44
C ALA A 1004 -25.06 -17.31 11.65
N LYS A 1005 -24.22 -17.42 12.69
CA LYS A 1005 -24.29 -16.56 13.88
C LYS A 1005 -24.03 -15.10 13.54
N MET A 1006 -23.04 -14.81 12.70
CA MET A 1006 -22.72 -13.44 12.25
C MET A 1006 -23.85 -12.83 11.41
N PHE A 1007 -24.39 -13.58 10.43
CA PHE A 1007 -25.52 -13.11 9.64
C PHE A 1007 -26.73 -12.82 10.52
N LYS A 1008 -27.08 -13.74 11.43
CA LYS A 1008 -28.19 -13.56 12.38
C LYS A 1008 -28.07 -12.26 13.18
N GLN A 1009 -26.86 -11.90 13.63
CA GLN A 1009 -26.62 -10.67 14.38
C GLN A 1009 -26.62 -9.41 13.48
N LYS A 1010 -25.93 -9.47 12.34
CA LYS A 1010 -25.60 -8.27 11.55
C LYS A 1010 -26.66 -7.88 10.55
N GLN A 1011 -27.43 -8.83 10.01
CA GLN A 1011 -28.51 -8.55 9.06
C GLN A 1011 -29.56 -7.58 9.61
N ALA A 1012 -29.74 -7.54 10.94
CA ALA A 1012 -30.69 -6.66 11.60
C ALA A 1012 -30.32 -5.17 11.47
N GLY A 1013 -29.04 -4.85 11.30
CA GLY A 1013 -28.55 -3.48 11.09
C GLY A 1013 -28.60 -3.02 9.63
N VAL A 1014 -29.03 -3.88 8.70
CA VAL A 1014 -29.11 -3.52 7.28
C VAL A 1014 -30.36 -2.70 7.01
N VAL A 1015 -30.17 -1.42 6.74
CA VAL A 1015 -31.21 -0.43 6.43
C VAL A 1015 -30.94 0.36 5.14
N SER A 1016 -29.78 0.14 4.53
CA SER A 1016 -29.31 0.83 3.33
C SER A 1016 -28.35 -0.05 2.53
N MET A 1017 -28.04 0.35 1.29
CA MET A 1017 -27.03 -0.34 0.49
C MET A 1017 -25.64 -0.28 1.15
N GLU A 1018 -25.29 0.84 1.80
CA GLU A 1018 -24.01 1.00 2.52
C GLU A 1018 -23.89 0.01 3.68
N THR A 1019 -24.90 -0.05 4.55
CA THR A 1019 -24.92 -0.97 5.70
C THR A 1019 -24.96 -2.43 5.25
N MET A 1020 -25.69 -2.74 4.17
CA MET A 1020 -25.65 -4.06 3.53
C MET A 1020 -24.23 -4.40 3.10
N PHE A 1021 -23.56 -3.49 2.39
CA PHE A 1021 -22.20 -3.71 1.89
C PHE A 1021 -21.18 -3.86 3.02
N SER A 1022 -21.32 -3.12 4.11
CA SER A 1022 -20.50 -3.31 5.33
C SER A 1022 -20.65 -4.72 5.91
N VAL A 1023 -21.86 -5.30 5.89
CA VAL A 1023 -22.10 -6.69 6.32
C VAL A 1023 -21.43 -7.67 5.36
N LEU A 1024 -21.55 -7.47 4.06
CA LEU A 1024 -20.92 -8.34 3.05
C LEU A 1024 -19.40 -8.35 3.15
N ARG A 1025 -18.79 -7.24 3.56
CA ARG A 1025 -17.34 -7.11 3.73
C ARG A 1025 -16.84 -7.42 5.14
N TYR A 1026 -17.72 -7.91 6.02
CA TYR A 1026 -17.38 -8.07 7.42
C TYR A 1026 -16.35 -9.18 7.65
N ASN A 1027 -15.20 -8.75 8.18
CA ASN A 1027 -14.21 -9.57 8.84
C ASN A 1027 -13.62 -8.74 9.99
N ASP A 1028 -13.73 -9.22 11.22
CA ASP A 1028 -13.07 -8.65 12.41
C ASP A 1028 -12.50 -9.80 13.26
N TYR A 1029 -11.87 -10.78 12.61
CA TYR A 1029 -11.56 -12.08 13.24
C TYR A 1029 -10.67 -11.99 14.48
N LEU A 1030 -9.88 -10.92 14.63
CA LEU A 1030 -9.03 -10.70 15.80
C LEU A 1030 -9.83 -10.35 17.06
N HIS A 1031 -11.02 -9.78 16.90
CA HIS A 1031 -11.81 -9.23 18.00
C HIS A 1031 -13.18 -9.90 18.15
N ASP A 1032 -13.75 -10.43 17.07
CA ASP A 1032 -15.08 -11.05 17.09
C ASP A 1032 -15.04 -12.43 17.81
N PRO A 1033 -15.77 -12.60 18.93
CA PRO A 1033 -15.84 -13.88 19.63
C PRO A 1033 -16.37 -15.02 18.76
N LEU A 1034 -17.17 -14.72 17.72
CA LEU A 1034 -17.69 -15.71 16.77
C LEU A 1034 -16.62 -16.23 15.81
N ALA A 1035 -15.49 -15.54 15.68
CA ALA A 1035 -14.39 -15.97 14.84
C ALA A 1035 -13.46 -17.01 15.51
N ARG A 1036 -13.69 -17.32 16.80
CA ARG A 1036 -12.87 -18.29 17.55
C ARG A 1036 -13.01 -19.70 17.00
N CYS A 1037 -11.90 -20.43 16.98
CA CYS A 1037 -11.85 -21.87 16.70
C CYS A 1037 -11.02 -22.62 17.75
N PRO A 1038 -11.16 -23.95 17.86
CA PRO A 1038 -10.24 -24.78 18.64
C PRO A 1038 -8.89 -24.92 17.91
N CYS A 1039 -8.24 -23.79 17.68
CA CYS A 1039 -7.04 -23.59 16.88
C CYS A 1039 -6.00 -22.79 17.69
N VAL A 1040 -4.75 -22.74 17.21
CA VAL A 1040 -3.68 -21.93 17.80
C VAL A 1040 -3.05 -21.09 16.70
N PRO A 1041 -3.15 -19.75 16.73
CA PRO A 1041 -3.89 -18.90 17.69
C PRO A 1041 -5.41 -19.16 17.69
N PRO A 1042 -6.17 -18.77 18.73
CA PRO A 1042 -7.56 -19.19 18.96
C PRO A 1042 -8.60 -18.54 18.03
N TYR A 1043 -8.16 -17.92 16.93
CA TYR A 1043 -9.00 -17.23 15.97
C TYR A 1043 -8.59 -17.64 14.56
N SER A 1044 -9.57 -17.74 13.67
CA SER A 1044 -9.32 -17.90 12.24
C SER A 1044 -10.02 -16.80 11.45
N ALA A 1045 -9.25 -16.17 10.57
CA ALA A 1045 -9.73 -15.21 9.59
C ALA A 1045 -10.67 -15.83 8.53
N CYS A 1046 -10.81 -17.16 8.52
CA CYS A 1046 -11.83 -17.87 7.75
C CYS A 1046 -13.23 -17.70 8.37
N ASN A 1047 -13.32 -17.58 9.70
CA ASN A 1047 -14.58 -17.47 10.42
C ASN A 1047 -15.13 -16.03 10.36
N ALA A 1048 -15.51 -15.58 9.17
CA ALA A 1048 -16.05 -14.26 8.87
C ALA A 1048 -17.08 -14.35 7.73
N ILE A 1049 -17.84 -13.29 7.44
CA ILE A 1049 -18.70 -13.24 6.25
C ILE A 1049 -17.84 -13.15 4.98
N ALA A 1050 -16.74 -12.40 5.06
CA ALA A 1050 -15.73 -12.30 4.01
C ALA A 1050 -14.37 -12.80 4.53
N ALA A 1051 -14.00 -14.04 4.23
CA ALA A 1051 -12.79 -14.67 4.75
C ALA A 1051 -11.49 -13.99 4.30
N ARG A 1052 -10.44 -14.15 5.12
CA ARG A 1052 -9.06 -13.68 4.89
C ARG A 1052 -8.03 -14.74 5.30
N ASN A 1053 -8.04 -15.92 4.68
CA ASN A 1053 -7.17 -17.02 5.10
C ASN A 1053 -5.67 -16.69 5.00
N ASP A 1054 -5.29 -15.69 4.20
CA ASP A 1054 -3.92 -15.17 4.10
C ASP A 1054 -3.42 -14.52 5.40
N LEU A 1055 -4.31 -14.12 6.30
CA LEU A 1055 -3.97 -13.53 7.60
C LEU A 1055 -3.83 -14.56 8.73
N ASN A 1056 -4.14 -15.83 8.45
CA ASN A 1056 -3.94 -16.90 9.41
C ASN A 1056 -2.45 -17.28 9.44
N PRO A 1057 -1.80 -17.42 10.61
CA PRO A 1057 -0.38 -17.79 10.64
C PRO A 1057 -0.10 -19.14 9.96
N ALA A 1058 0.92 -19.18 9.09
CA ALA A 1058 1.36 -20.39 8.39
C ALA A 1058 1.78 -21.51 9.36
N ASN A 1059 2.33 -21.15 10.52
CA ASN A 1059 2.74 -22.06 11.58
C ASN A 1059 1.63 -22.33 12.63
N GLY A 1060 0.39 -21.87 12.37
CA GLY A 1060 -0.74 -22.12 13.25
C GLY A 1060 -1.20 -23.57 13.22
N SER A 1061 -1.85 -24.00 14.31
CA SER A 1061 -2.49 -25.31 14.42
C SER A 1061 -3.99 -25.15 14.17
N TYR A 1062 -4.51 -25.83 13.16
CA TYR A 1062 -5.91 -25.74 12.75
C TYR A 1062 -6.55 -27.13 12.75
N PRO A 1063 -7.80 -27.29 13.21
CA PRO A 1063 -8.50 -28.58 13.21
C PRO A 1063 -8.67 -29.22 11.84
N PHE A 1064 -8.74 -28.40 10.79
CA PHE A 1064 -8.86 -28.83 9.40
C PHE A 1064 -8.43 -27.69 8.47
N ARG A 1065 -8.08 -28.05 7.22
CA ARG A 1065 -7.43 -27.16 6.24
C ARG A 1065 -8.17 -25.84 5.98
N ALA A 1066 -9.51 -25.85 6.01
CA ALA A 1066 -10.33 -24.67 5.72
C ALA A 1066 -10.03 -23.48 6.64
N LEU A 1067 -9.70 -23.74 7.91
CA LEU A 1067 -9.41 -22.72 8.91
C LEU A 1067 -7.98 -22.16 8.82
N GLY A 1068 -7.10 -22.80 8.06
CA GLY A 1068 -5.67 -22.49 8.05
C GLY A 1068 -5.25 -21.39 7.08
N HIS A 1069 -3.93 -21.20 7.01
CA HIS A 1069 -3.25 -20.28 6.09
C HIS A 1069 -3.38 -20.72 4.64
N ARG A 1070 -3.96 -19.88 3.78
CA ARG A 1070 -4.20 -20.18 2.36
C ARG A 1070 -4.22 -18.90 1.52
N SER A 1071 -3.81 -19.02 0.25
CA SER A 1071 -4.12 -18.03 -0.80
C SER A 1071 -5.60 -18.13 -1.19
N HIS A 1072 -6.50 -17.79 -0.24
CA HIS A 1072 -7.93 -17.99 -0.35
C HIS A 1072 -8.68 -17.03 0.57
N GLY A 1073 -9.88 -16.64 0.18
CA GLY A 1073 -10.74 -15.79 0.98
C GLY A 1073 -11.79 -15.12 0.11
N ALA A 1074 -12.44 -14.10 0.64
CA ALA A 1074 -13.33 -13.30 -0.17
C ALA A 1074 -12.55 -12.54 -1.26
N THR A 1075 -12.93 -12.71 -2.52
CA THR A 1075 -12.29 -12.05 -3.68
C THR A 1075 -13.11 -10.88 -4.20
N ASP A 1076 -14.33 -10.69 -3.71
CA ASP A 1076 -15.19 -9.55 -4.01
C ASP A 1076 -16.33 -9.40 -2.98
N ALA A 1077 -17.22 -8.45 -3.23
CA ALA A 1077 -18.62 -8.50 -2.82
C ALA A 1077 -19.49 -7.82 -3.88
N LYS A 1078 -20.68 -8.36 -4.17
CA LYS A 1078 -21.66 -7.79 -5.11
C LYS A 1078 -23.05 -7.70 -4.48
N MET A 1079 -23.80 -6.66 -4.82
CA MET A 1079 -25.23 -6.57 -4.49
C MET A 1079 -26.03 -5.75 -5.50
N THR A 1080 -27.31 -6.09 -5.64
CA THR A 1080 -28.30 -5.29 -6.37
C THR A 1080 -29.51 -4.99 -5.48
N SER A 1081 -30.36 -4.09 -5.96
CA SER A 1081 -31.58 -3.64 -5.28
C SER A 1081 -32.78 -3.63 -6.23
N TYR A 1082 -33.96 -3.28 -5.71
CA TYR A 1082 -35.16 -3.13 -6.53
C TYR A 1082 -35.00 -2.09 -7.65
N ASN A 1083 -34.18 -1.05 -7.46
CA ASN A 1083 -33.95 -0.07 -8.52
C ASN A 1083 -32.78 -0.47 -9.43
N LEU A 1084 -31.68 -0.99 -8.86
CA LEU A 1084 -30.49 -1.32 -9.64
C LEU A 1084 -30.74 -2.49 -10.60
N HIS A 1085 -31.52 -3.50 -10.22
CA HIS A 1085 -31.77 -4.66 -11.08
C HIS A 1085 -32.50 -4.29 -12.38
N LYS A 1086 -33.37 -3.26 -12.36
CA LYS A 1086 -34.10 -2.79 -13.55
C LYS A 1086 -33.17 -2.24 -14.62
N THR A 1087 -32.06 -1.66 -14.18
CA THR A 1087 -31.01 -1.14 -15.06
C THR A 1087 -29.86 -2.13 -15.26
N PHE A 1088 -30.00 -3.37 -14.79
CA PHE A 1088 -28.95 -4.40 -14.85
C PHE A 1088 -27.64 -3.95 -14.18
N ARG A 1089 -27.74 -3.23 -13.07
CA ARG A 1089 -26.60 -2.72 -12.32
C ARG A 1089 -26.49 -3.42 -10.98
N PHE A 1090 -25.27 -3.53 -10.49
CA PHE A 1090 -24.96 -3.99 -9.14
C PHE A 1090 -23.75 -3.21 -8.61
N LEU A 1091 -23.78 -2.93 -7.31
CA LEU A 1091 -22.64 -2.38 -6.58
C LEU A 1091 -21.66 -3.52 -6.34
N ALA A 1092 -20.38 -3.33 -6.66
CA ALA A 1092 -19.36 -4.35 -6.52
C ALA A 1092 -18.04 -3.79 -5.99
N VAL A 1093 -17.29 -4.59 -5.23
CA VAL A 1093 -15.89 -4.29 -4.87
C VAL A 1093 -15.04 -5.51 -5.19
N SER A 1094 -13.86 -5.29 -5.76
CA SER A 1094 -12.90 -6.35 -6.04
C SER A 1094 -11.84 -6.45 -4.95
N GLY A 1095 -11.39 -7.66 -4.67
CA GLY A 1095 -10.31 -7.95 -3.72
C GLY A 1095 -10.75 -8.20 -2.28
N PRO A 1096 -9.85 -8.68 -1.40
CA PRO A 1096 -10.18 -9.09 -0.04
C PRO A 1096 -10.58 -7.93 0.89
N PRO A 1097 -11.41 -8.17 1.93
CA PRO A 1097 -11.83 -7.13 2.87
C PRO A 1097 -10.64 -6.66 3.70
N HIS A 1098 -10.60 -5.37 3.98
CA HIS A 1098 -9.61 -4.74 4.85
C HIS A 1098 -10.30 -3.78 5.81
N ASN A 1099 -9.70 -3.60 6.98
CA ASN A 1099 -10.14 -2.67 8.00
C ASN A 1099 -8.93 -2.24 8.84
N LEU A 1100 -8.30 -1.13 8.44
CA LEU A 1100 -7.09 -0.63 9.08
C LEU A 1100 -7.32 -0.30 10.56
N THR A 1101 -8.50 0.25 10.91
CA THR A 1101 -8.86 0.57 12.30
C THR A 1101 -8.99 -0.66 13.20
N ARG A 1102 -9.19 -1.85 12.60
CA ARG A 1102 -9.29 -3.14 13.28
C ARG A 1102 -8.06 -4.03 13.07
N GLY A 1103 -6.97 -3.48 12.53
CA GLY A 1103 -5.73 -4.24 12.30
C GLY A 1103 -5.81 -5.28 11.19
N ILE A 1104 -6.76 -5.15 10.25
CA ILE A 1104 -6.90 -6.03 9.09
C ILE A 1104 -6.34 -5.29 7.86
N PRO A 1105 -5.11 -5.61 7.41
CA PRO A 1105 -4.46 -4.87 6.33
C PRO A 1105 -5.06 -5.21 4.96
N PRO A 1106 -4.98 -4.31 3.96
CA PRO A 1106 -5.24 -4.67 2.56
C PRO A 1106 -4.31 -5.79 2.12
N PHE A 1107 -4.81 -6.67 1.25
CA PHE A 1107 -4.00 -7.75 0.70
C PHE A 1107 -2.97 -7.17 -0.29
N GLN A 1108 -1.73 -7.64 -0.23
CA GLN A 1108 -0.65 -7.21 -1.11
C GLN A 1108 0.21 -8.42 -1.51
N TRP A 1109 0.32 -8.72 -2.81
CA TRP A 1109 1.05 -9.89 -3.32
C TRP A 1109 2.51 -9.89 -2.89
N SER A 1110 3.19 -8.75 -2.97
CA SER A 1110 4.61 -8.61 -2.61
C SER A 1110 4.90 -8.82 -1.12
N LYS A 1111 3.88 -8.74 -0.26
CA LYS A 1111 3.99 -8.96 1.19
C LYS A 1111 3.42 -10.30 1.64
N PHE A 1112 2.75 -11.01 0.75
CA PHE A 1112 2.21 -12.31 1.02
C PHE A 1112 3.32 -13.36 0.90
N ASP A 1113 3.49 -14.19 1.92
CA ASP A 1113 4.57 -15.19 2.02
C ASP A 1113 4.51 -16.23 0.88
N LEU A 1114 3.31 -16.57 0.41
CA LEU A 1114 3.13 -17.47 -0.75
C LEU A 1114 3.18 -16.72 -2.10
N GLY A 1115 3.26 -15.39 -2.11
CA GLY A 1115 3.14 -14.57 -3.32
C GLY A 1115 4.20 -14.90 -4.38
N ALA A 1116 5.44 -15.16 -3.97
CA ALA A 1116 6.53 -15.52 -4.88
C ALA A 1116 6.36 -16.91 -5.55
N HIS A 1117 5.46 -17.75 -5.04
CA HIS A 1117 5.25 -19.13 -5.50
C HIS A 1117 3.92 -19.32 -6.25
N ILE A 1118 3.08 -18.31 -6.30
CA ILE A 1118 1.74 -18.38 -6.90
C ILE A 1118 1.70 -17.46 -8.11
N SER A 1119 1.27 -17.95 -9.26
CA SER A 1119 1.08 -17.10 -10.44
C SER A 1119 -0.06 -16.12 -10.23
N HIS A 1120 0.19 -14.85 -10.53
CA HIS A 1120 -0.76 -13.75 -10.40
C HIS A 1120 -0.52 -12.70 -11.51
N ALA A 1121 -0.28 -13.18 -12.73
CA ALA A 1121 -0.09 -12.33 -13.90
C ALA A 1121 -1.29 -11.41 -14.12
N GLY A 1122 -1.02 -10.14 -14.41
CA GLY A 1122 -2.06 -9.12 -14.63
C GLY A 1122 -2.72 -8.59 -13.36
N HIS A 1123 -2.36 -9.08 -12.17
CA HIS A 1123 -2.90 -8.57 -10.91
C HIS A 1123 -2.20 -7.26 -10.48
N PRO A 1124 -2.95 -6.31 -9.92
CA PRO A 1124 -2.40 -5.26 -9.08
C PRO A 1124 -1.69 -5.88 -7.87
N ASP A 1125 -0.58 -5.28 -7.45
CA ASP A 1125 0.14 -5.75 -6.26
C ASP A 1125 -0.70 -5.53 -4.99
N LEU A 1126 -1.23 -4.32 -4.80
CA LEU A 1126 -2.05 -3.93 -3.65
C LEU A 1126 -3.55 -3.94 -3.99
N TRP A 1127 -4.34 -4.65 -3.19
CA TRP A 1127 -5.79 -4.77 -3.34
C TRP A 1127 -6.52 -3.89 -2.33
N MET A 1128 -6.65 -2.61 -2.67
CA MET A 1128 -7.32 -1.58 -1.87
C MET A 1128 -8.32 -0.78 -2.71
N PHE A 1129 -9.27 -1.49 -3.32
CA PHE A 1129 -10.28 -0.89 -4.19
C PHE A 1129 -11.52 -0.44 -3.42
N SER A 1130 -12.14 0.64 -3.89
CA SER A 1130 -13.43 1.11 -3.41
C SER A 1130 -14.57 0.39 -4.14
N PRO A 1131 -15.77 0.26 -3.53
CA PRO A 1131 -16.94 -0.22 -4.24
C PRO A 1131 -17.29 0.67 -5.43
N ILE A 1132 -17.66 0.06 -6.55
CA ILE A 1132 -18.01 0.74 -7.80
C ILE A 1132 -19.42 0.36 -8.25
N LEU A 1133 -20.08 1.31 -8.92
CA LEU A 1133 -21.31 1.08 -9.65
C LEU A 1133 -21.02 1.36 -11.13
N HIS A 1134 -21.02 0.32 -11.95
CA HIS A 1134 -20.74 0.45 -13.38
C HIS A 1134 -21.99 0.86 -14.17
N TYR A 1135 -21.80 1.74 -15.15
CA TYR A 1135 -22.83 2.22 -16.06
C TYR A 1135 -22.53 1.66 -17.45
N TRP A 1136 -23.47 0.88 -17.99
CA TRP A 1136 -23.39 0.29 -19.33
C TRP A 1136 -23.53 1.37 -20.41
N GLU A 1137 -22.79 1.22 -21.50
CA GLU A 1137 -22.65 2.21 -22.57
C GLU A 1137 -23.93 2.32 -23.39
N TRP A 1138 -24.51 1.17 -23.76
CA TRP A 1138 -25.69 1.10 -24.62
C TRP A 1138 -27.00 0.89 -23.82
N GLY A 1139 -27.00 1.41 -22.59
CA GLY A 1139 -27.98 1.17 -21.53
C GLY A 1139 -29.15 2.15 -21.47
#